data_AF-A0A9W9S2I3-F1
#
_entry.id   AF-A0A9W9S2I3-F1
#
_cell.length_a   1.000
_cell.length_b   1.000
_cell.length_c   1.000
_cell.angle_alpha   90.00
_cell.angle_beta   90.00
_cell.angle_gamma   90.00
#
_symmetry.space_group_name_H-M   'P 1'
#
loop_
_entity.id
_entity.type
_entity.pdbx_description
1 polymer ?
#
loop_
_entity_poly.entity_id
_entity_poly.type
_entity_poly.pdbx_seq_one_letter_code
_entity_poly.pdbx_strand_id
1 'polypeptide(L)'
;MTGHVEAAYLAAREHLPHMKVWLQDLRFEHPVILVTAEDFAPDVLLEITSPANDFVISSRPADSTAEAAWKVCSRGRINAFDQRSQTLPEALDSVRSRVQTGTEVDCEGFYWKMEQSGLRYGDAFRCVQNMWRLGDEIFSYVKLSYSLHAEATCFRFHPALLDSCLHTAYADQHHHGESRYVYLPYHIDQLEIFEAEDVTAAFVHIQMKHHDDMFLRSDASIYGESGQILAVVTGITTKRIRGSRLPRLLEYQVCFQPESQERLSSVEADFENVLILDPQTGEFDWQSVIQKTFPHAQIHQRALEPVDIPWKSAEWGFELDRRVLVIVPAFMSGSRCRELHSAVDMVMKTLLRVASWLHENQGIPTIVIVTKGGCMTPSDLQCDPLSSSVEAAARVMANELPRVRIRCVDLALYQSEQHITLLEEELRTFRLGNHESVVAIRPEGRFFRRIVAVDTEEEEKRTQILLPARGGKYFSEPDPNGSLDNIVLRQQPRENLGPDDVGIEVHAAGINFKDIMNGLGLLSERAISGGLAGQKLGLEIAGRVMMTGENVQDIDIGTSVMARVSNGLGGFAIAHRNLLMPIPSSLEFSQAACLPAAFITAYYALAYLGRLASGESVLIHSAAGGVGMAAIQVAKHIGARVYATAGSPARRARVAEMGVEAVFDSRSVTFHDQVKAATGGQGVDVVLNSLTGIMFSQSVACLAPFGRFLEIGKTDIYRNMRLGLEQFGQNISFFAIDVDRLATQKPDLHRWVLNEVCALFESGRLVPLPITKYPITELSTALKALSRSAVIGKVAVEMPDNAQVHAAPLSRLQLRGGPNVSNHRRRKWARPTLGQTPDRARSATHCARKPVRAKVCGGSRNSFRFAASRGQSEG
;
A
#
# COMPACT_ATOMS: atom_id res chain seq x y z
N MET A 1 -6.63 -23.46 5.54
CA MET A 1 -6.22 -24.05 4.24
C MET A 1 -6.10 -25.57 4.34
N THR A 2 -5.21 -26.08 5.18
CA THR A 2 -4.96 -27.54 5.33
C THR A 2 -6.17 -28.33 5.79
N GLY A 3 -7.10 -27.73 6.55
CA GLY A 3 -8.39 -28.36 6.83
C GLY A 3 -9.23 -28.64 5.57
N HIS A 4 -9.12 -27.82 4.52
CA HIS A 4 -9.82 -28.07 3.24
C HIS A 4 -9.14 -29.18 2.45
N VAL A 5 -7.81 -29.28 2.53
CA VAL A 5 -7.03 -30.39 1.94
C VAL A 5 -7.48 -31.71 2.56
N GLU A 6 -7.57 -31.75 3.89
CA GLU A 6 -8.05 -32.93 4.61
C GLU A 6 -9.50 -33.29 4.24
N ALA A 7 -10.41 -32.32 4.20
CA ALA A 7 -11.78 -32.54 3.76
C ALA A 7 -11.87 -33.12 2.33
N ALA A 8 -11.04 -32.63 1.41
CA ALA A 8 -10.96 -33.16 0.05
C ALA A 8 -10.43 -34.61 0.02
N TYR A 9 -9.46 -34.97 0.87
CA TYR A 9 -8.98 -36.35 1.00
C TYR A 9 -10.01 -37.28 1.64
N LEU A 10 -10.79 -36.79 2.61
CA LEU A 10 -11.91 -37.53 3.18
C LEU A 10 -12.97 -37.81 2.11
N ALA A 11 -13.37 -36.80 1.34
CA ALA A 11 -14.29 -36.96 0.21
C ALA A 11 -13.73 -37.92 -0.86
N ALA A 12 -12.44 -37.86 -1.15
CA ALA A 12 -11.80 -38.77 -2.09
C ALA A 12 -11.84 -40.24 -1.62
N ARG A 13 -11.68 -40.50 -0.31
CA ARG A 13 -11.81 -41.86 0.26
C ARG A 13 -13.22 -42.43 0.09
N GLU A 14 -14.24 -41.58 0.18
CA GLU A 14 -15.64 -41.97 0.00
C GLU A 14 -16.01 -42.15 -1.48
N HIS A 15 -15.58 -41.22 -2.34
CA HIS A 15 -15.94 -41.20 -3.75
C HIS A 15 -15.12 -42.18 -4.61
N LEU A 16 -13.86 -42.42 -4.26
CA LEU A 16 -12.90 -43.27 -4.99
C LEU A 16 -12.24 -44.26 -4.01
N PRO A 17 -13.02 -45.21 -3.45
CA PRO A 17 -12.51 -46.14 -2.45
C PRO A 17 -11.36 -46.99 -3.02
N HIS A 18 -10.35 -47.24 -2.19
CA HIS A 18 -9.15 -48.05 -2.51
C HIS A 18 -8.24 -47.50 -3.62
N MET A 19 -8.53 -46.33 -4.20
CA MET A 19 -7.61 -45.67 -5.13
C MET A 19 -6.62 -44.79 -4.37
N LYS A 20 -5.36 -44.79 -4.81
CA LYS A 20 -4.44 -43.72 -4.45
C LYS A 20 -4.89 -42.45 -5.18
N VAL A 21 -4.88 -41.32 -4.48
CA VAL A 21 -5.39 -40.05 -4.99
C VAL A 21 -4.44 -38.92 -4.65
N TRP A 22 -4.48 -37.88 -5.48
CA TRP A 22 -3.76 -36.64 -5.26
C TRP A 22 -4.66 -35.46 -5.66
N LEU A 23 -4.38 -34.30 -5.10
CA LEU A 23 -5.17 -33.10 -5.33
C LEU A 23 -4.47 -32.18 -6.31
N GLN A 24 -5.21 -31.65 -7.28
CA GLN A 24 -4.70 -30.74 -8.31
C GLN A 24 -5.43 -29.40 -8.30
N ASP A 25 -4.72 -28.36 -8.70
CA ASP A 25 -5.24 -27.00 -8.95
C ASP A 25 -6.08 -26.48 -7.77
N LEU A 26 -5.58 -26.71 -6.55
CA LEU A 26 -6.21 -26.29 -5.31
C LEU A 26 -6.17 -24.78 -5.19
N ARG A 27 -7.33 -24.12 -5.22
CA ARG A 27 -7.46 -22.66 -5.15
C ARG A 27 -8.21 -22.27 -3.88
N PHE A 28 -7.65 -21.31 -3.14
CA PHE A 28 -8.27 -20.76 -1.94
C PHE A 28 -8.80 -19.36 -2.25
N GLU A 29 -10.12 -19.25 -2.39
CA GLU A 29 -10.78 -18.01 -2.83
C GLU A 29 -11.19 -17.13 -1.65
N HIS A 30 -11.71 -17.74 -0.59
CA HIS A 30 -12.17 -17.03 0.60
C HIS A 30 -11.87 -17.81 1.88
N PRO A 31 -11.56 -17.13 2.99
CA PRO A 31 -11.41 -17.77 4.28
C PRO A 31 -12.78 -18.23 4.82
N VAL A 32 -12.78 -19.38 5.47
CA VAL A 32 -13.87 -19.77 6.38
C VAL A 32 -13.60 -19.09 7.72
N ILE A 33 -14.52 -18.25 8.17
CA ILE A 33 -14.42 -17.54 9.44
C ILE A 33 -15.18 -18.36 10.47
N LEU A 34 -14.45 -18.86 11.47
CA LEU A 34 -15.04 -19.52 12.64
C LEU A 34 -15.26 -18.45 13.71
N VAL A 35 -16.52 -18.09 13.96
CA VAL A 35 -16.87 -17.30 15.16
C VAL A 35 -16.72 -18.26 16.36
N THR A 36 -16.26 -17.75 17.50
CA THR A 36 -15.86 -18.51 18.70
C THR A 36 -16.67 -19.80 18.88
N ALA A 37 -15.96 -20.93 19.01
CA ALA A 37 -16.42 -22.31 18.85
C ALA A 37 -17.56 -22.77 19.78
N GLU A 38 -18.10 -21.89 20.61
CA GLU A 38 -19.05 -22.23 21.67
C GLU A 38 -20.52 -21.99 21.26
N ASP A 39 -20.81 -21.17 20.24
CA ASP A 39 -22.21 -20.83 19.93
C ASP A 39 -22.71 -21.32 18.55
N PHE A 40 -21.96 -21.17 17.44
CA PHE A 40 -22.46 -21.51 16.09
C PHE A 40 -21.33 -21.78 15.06
N ALA A 41 -21.01 -23.05 14.78
CA ALA A 41 -20.07 -23.39 13.70
C ALA A 41 -20.70 -23.15 12.32
N PRO A 42 -19.99 -22.54 11.35
CA PRO A 42 -20.56 -22.33 10.02
C PRO A 42 -20.87 -23.65 9.33
N ASP A 43 -21.95 -23.67 8.55
CA ASP A 43 -22.23 -24.80 7.67
C ASP A 43 -21.17 -24.84 6.56
N VAL A 44 -20.60 -26.02 6.33
CA VAL A 44 -19.63 -26.27 5.26
C VAL A 44 -20.18 -27.33 4.34
N LEU A 45 -20.15 -27.06 3.04
CA LEU A 45 -20.60 -27.95 1.98
C LEU A 45 -19.43 -28.29 1.06
N LEU A 46 -19.15 -29.58 0.89
CA LEU A 46 -18.21 -30.10 -0.10
C LEU A 46 -19.00 -30.82 -1.19
N GLU A 47 -18.81 -30.40 -2.44
CA GLU A 47 -19.49 -30.98 -3.60
C GLU A 47 -18.48 -31.46 -4.64
N ILE A 48 -18.71 -32.63 -5.21
CA ILE A 48 -18.07 -33.06 -6.47
C ILE A 48 -18.94 -32.55 -7.62
N THR A 49 -18.40 -31.63 -8.41
CA THR A 49 -19.13 -30.79 -9.37
C THR A 49 -18.97 -31.21 -10.82
N SER A 50 -18.10 -32.17 -11.12
CA SER A 50 -17.88 -32.63 -12.49
C SER A 50 -17.52 -34.13 -12.55
N PRO A 51 -17.74 -34.79 -13.71
CA PRO A 51 -17.23 -36.14 -13.96
C PRO A 51 -15.71 -36.26 -13.93
N ALA A 52 -15.00 -35.12 -14.01
CA ALA A 52 -13.55 -35.06 -13.86
C ALA A 52 -13.11 -34.94 -12.38
N ASN A 53 -14.03 -35.16 -11.44
CA ASN A 53 -13.82 -35.08 -10.00
C ASN A 53 -13.35 -33.69 -9.53
N ASP A 54 -13.82 -32.62 -10.19
CA ASP A 54 -13.63 -31.26 -9.68
C ASP A 54 -14.49 -31.09 -8.43
N PHE A 55 -13.91 -30.56 -7.35
CA PHE A 55 -14.61 -30.33 -6.10
C PHE A 55 -14.68 -28.85 -5.73
N VAL A 56 -15.72 -28.48 -4.98
CA VAL A 56 -15.91 -27.15 -4.42
C VAL A 56 -16.24 -27.28 -2.94
N ILE A 57 -15.56 -26.50 -2.10
CA ILE A 57 -15.89 -26.34 -0.68
C ILE A 57 -16.45 -24.93 -0.49
N SER A 58 -17.67 -24.86 0.01
CA SER A 58 -18.39 -23.62 0.29
C SER A 58 -18.76 -23.54 1.76
N SER A 59 -18.94 -22.33 2.28
CA SER A 59 -19.46 -22.11 3.63
C SER A 59 -20.59 -21.09 3.65
N ARG A 60 -21.46 -21.20 4.67
CA ARG A 60 -22.41 -20.15 5.05
C ARG A 60 -22.43 -19.97 6.58
N PRO A 61 -22.73 -18.76 7.08
CA PRO A 61 -22.90 -18.53 8.53
C PRO A 61 -23.97 -19.45 9.12
N ALA A 62 -23.80 -19.92 10.36
CA ALA A 62 -24.76 -20.85 10.96
C ALA A 62 -26.12 -20.21 11.29
N ASP A 63 -26.17 -18.89 11.44
CA ASP A 63 -27.39 -18.09 11.66
C ASP A 63 -28.09 -17.72 10.35
N SER A 64 -27.62 -18.20 9.20
CA SER A 64 -28.17 -17.87 7.90
C SER A 64 -29.46 -18.64 7.58
N THR A 65 -30.36 -18.01 6.81
CA THR A 65 -31.57 -18.68 6.32
C THR A 65 -31.22 -19.76 5.30
N ALA A 66 -32.10 -20.76 5.12
CA ALA A 66 -31.88 -21.84 4.15
C ALA A 66 -31.69 -21.34 2.70
N GLU A 67 -32.18 -20.14 2.38
CA GLU A 67 -32.07 -19.48 1.06
C GLU A 67 -30.78 -18.65 0.88
N ALA A 68 -29.97 -18.49 1.94
CA ALA A 68 -28.72 -17.74 1.87
C ALA A 68 -27.73 -18.39 0.90
N ALA A 69 -27.07 -17.56 0.08
CA ALA A 69 -26.13 -18.05 -0.92
C ALA A 69 -24.86 -18.63 -0.29
N TRP A 70 -24.46 -19.81 -0.78
CA TRP A 70 -23.19 -20.44 -0.41
C TRP A 70 -22.00 -19.62 -0.92
N LYS A 71 -21.06 -19.32 -0.02
CA LYS A 71 -19.81 -18.65 -0.38
C LYS A 71 -18.75 -19.70 -0.68
N VAL A 72 -18.23 -19.73 -1.90
CA VAL A 72 -17.15 -20.65 -2.27
C VAL A 72 -15.85 -20.26 -1.58
N CYS A 73 -15.28 -21.19 -0.83
CA CYS A 73 -14.07 -20.99 -0.05
C CYS A 73 -12.84 -21.57 -0.75
N SER A 74 -12.97 -22.78 -1.30
CA SER A 74 -11.91 -23.38 -2.13
C SER A 74 -12.44 -24.30 -3.22
N ARG A 75 -11.60 -24.55 -4.21
CA ARG A 75 -11.87 -25.51 -5.30
C ARG A 75 -10.62 -26.33 -5.58
N GLY A 76 -10.79 -27.47 -6.22
CA GLY A 76 -9.68 -28.25 -6.75
C GLY A 76 -10.20 -29.47 -7.52
N ARG A 77 -9.30 -30.41 -7.79
CA ARG A 77 -9.64 -31.69 -8.42
C ARG A 77 -9.04 -32.85 -7.65
N ILE A 78 -9.81 -33.92 -7.52
CA ILE A 78 -9.33 -35.20 -7.01
C ILE A 78 -8.96 -36.08 -8.21
N ASN A 79 -7.68 -36.36 -8.38
CA ASN A 79 -7.21 -37.28 -9.42
C ASN A 79 -6.92 -38.65 -8.84
N ALA A 80 -7.24 -39.69 -9.62
CA ALA A 80 -6.89 -41.07 -9.33
C ALA A 80 -5.77 -41.54 -10.26
N PHE A 81 -4.91 -42.45 -9.78
CA PHE A 81 -3.75 -42.92 -10.56
C PHE A 81 -4.13 -43.89 -11.70
N ASP A 82 -3.59 -43.63 -12.91
CA ASP A 82 -3.15 -44.66 -13.87
C ASP A 82 -1.70 -44.43 -14.37
N GLN A 83 -1.14 -43.22 -14.22
CA GLN A 83 0.25 -42.90 -14.58
C GLN A 83 0.90 -42.01 -13.52
N ARG A 84 2.03 -42.46 -12.94
CA ARG A 84 2.90 -41.64 -12.06
C ARG A 84 3.62 -40.60 -12.90
N SER A 85 3.59 -39.32 -12.50
CA SER A 85 4.63 -38.37 -12.89
C SER A 85 5.80 -38.53 -11.93
N GLN A 86 6.89 -39.17 -12.38
CA GLN A 86 8.05 -39.48 -11.55
C GLN A 86 9.04 -38.31 -11.49
N THR A 87 8.99 -37.58 -10.38
CA THR A 87 10.22 -37.07 -9.76
C THR A 87 10.06 -37.28 -8.26
N LEU A 88 10.66 -38.36 -7.75
CA LEU A 88 10.69 -38.59 -6.30
C LEU A 88 11.58 -37.51 -5.67
N PRO A 89 11.16 -36.90 -4.54
CA PRO A 89 12.00 -36.03 -3.75
C PRO A 89 13.35 -36.66 -3.42
N GLU A 90 14.35 -35.81 -3.19
CA GLU A 90 15.66 -36.23 -2.71
C GLU A 90 15.53 -36.93 -1.34
N ALA A 91 16.44 -37.88 -1.05
CA ALA A 91 16.47 -38.58 0.23
C ALA A 91 16.78 -37.62 1.40
N LEU A 92 16.13 -37.85 2.55
CA LEU A 92 16.23 -36.98 3.73
C LEU A 92 17.67 -36.77 4.21
N ASP A 93 18.53 -37.79 4.16
CA ASP A 93 19.92 -37.67 4.61
C ASP A 93 20.71 -36.64 3.79
N SER A 94 20.45 -36.58 2.49
CA SER A 94 21.09 -35.59 1.62
C SER A 94 20.59 -34.18 1.94
N VAL A 95 19.28 -34.02 2.16
CA VAL A 95 18.69 -32.76 2.62
C VAL A 95 19.28 -32.32 3.97
N ARG A 96 19.39 -33.22 4.95
CA ARG A 96 19.96 -32.95 6.28
C ARG A 96 21.43 -32.53 6.23
N SER A 97 22.20 -33.07 5.29
CA SER A 97 23.61 -32.69 5.14
C SER A 97 23.78 -31.19 4.83
N ARG A 98 22.84 -30.58 4.09
CA ARG A 98 22.88 -29.16 3.72
C ARG A 98 22.49 -28.23 4.87
N VAL A 99 21.69 -28.71 5.83
CA VAL A 99 21.28 -27.96 7.03
C VAL A 99 22.49 -27.46 7.82
N GLN A 100 23.55 -28.27 7.92
CA GLN A 100 24.77 -27.92 8.66
C GLN A 100 25.49 -26.68 8.10
N THR A 101 25.25 -26.35 6.84
CA THR A 101 25.82 -25.17 6.16
C THR A 101 24.83 -24.01 6.06
N GLY A 102 23.57 -24.21 6.49
CA GLY A 102 22.52 -23.20 6.47
C GLY A 102 22.59 -22.25 7.67
N THR A 103 22.09 -21.03 7.49
CA THR A 103 21.91 -20.06 8.56
C THR A 103 20.60 -20.32 9.30
N GLU A 104 20.65 -20.38 10.63
CA GLU A 104 19.46 -20.51 11.47
C GLU A 104 18.54 -19.28 11.36
N VAL A 105 17.24 -19.54 11.34
CA VAL A 105 16.18 -18.51 11.32
C VAL A 105 15.48 -18.51 12.68
N ASP A 106 15.35 -17.34 13.29
CA ASP A 106 14.68 -17.16 14.58
C ASP A 106 13.15 -17.40 14.44
N CYS A 107 12.70 -18.56 14.89
CA CYS A 107 11.30 -19.01 14.87
C CYS A 107 10.38 -18.11 15.71
N GLU A 108 10.83 -17.67 16.90
CA GLU A 108 10.05 -16.79 17.77
C GLU A 108 9.90 -15.41 17.12
N GLY A 109 11.00 -14.85 16.60
CA GLY A 109 10.98 -13.62 15.84
C GLY A 109 10.12 -13.70 14.58
N PHE A 110 10.04 -14.86 13.91
CA PHE A 110 9.12 -15.11 12.80
C PHE A 110 7.66 -15.02 13.25
N TYR A 111 7.24 -15.79 14.25
CA TYR A 111 5.85 -15.76 14.73
C TYR A 111 5.45 -14.40 15.32
N TRP A 112 6.36 -13.72 16.01
CA TRP A 112 6.14 -12.36 16.50
C TRP A 112 5.88 -11.36 15.35
N LYS A 113 6.64 -11.43 14.25
CA LYS A 113 6.41 -10.57 13.08
C LYS A 113 5.09 -10.86 12.37
N MET A 114 4.69 -12.13 12.30
CA MET A 114 3.39 -12.53 11.75
C MET A 114 2.25 -11.89 12.56
N GLU A 115 2.34 -11.94 13.88
CA GLU A 115 1.37 -11.33 14.79
C GLU A 115 1.33 -9.79 14.63
N GLN A 116 2.48 -9.12 14.52
CA GLN A 116 2.55 -7.68 14.23
C GLN A 116 1.91 -7.30 12.88
N SER A 117 1.93 -8.24 11.93
CA SER A 117 1.31 -8.09 10.61
C SER A 117 -0.18 -8.49 10.62
N GLY A 118 -0.75 -8.82 11.78
CA GLY A 118 -2.17 -9.13 11.95
C GLY A 118 -2.54 -10.61 11.83
N LEU A 119 -1.57 -11.52 11.70
CA LEU A 119 -1.80 -12.97 11.60
C LEU A 119 -1.24 -13.68 12.84
N ARG A 120 -2.12 -13.96 13.80
CA ARG A 120 -1.78 -14.61 15.06
C ARG A 120 -2.03 -16.12 14.97
N TYR A 121 -0.96 -16.90 15.06
CA TYR A 121 -1.06 -18.35 15.26
C TYR A 121 -1.11 -18.67 16.75
N GLY A 122 -2.15 -19.41 17.17
CA GLY A 122 -2.23 -19.96 18.52
C GLY A 122 -1.33 -21.18 18.70
N ASP A 123 -1.18 -21.65 19.94
CA ASP A 123 -0.22 -22.70 20.33
C ASP A 123 -0.38 -23.98 19.50
N ALA A 124 -1.61 -24.36 19.15
CA ALA A 124 -1.91 -25.51 18.29
C ALA A 124 -1.24 -25.44 16.91
N PHE A 125 -1.05 -24.24 16.35
CA PHE A 125 -0.49 -24.00 15.01
C PHE A 125 0.95 -23.48 15.04
N ARG A 126 1.57 -23.41 16.22
CA ARG A 126 2.98 -23.02 16.38
C ARG A 126 3.90 -24.25 16.45
N CYS A 127 3.80 -25.15 15.47
CA CYS A 127 4.53 -26.43 15.51
C CYS A 127 5.99 -26.33 15.06
N VAL A 128 6.43 -25.23 14.43
CA VAL A 128 7.82 -25.10 13.94
C VAL A 128 8.79 -24.96 15.11
N GLN A 129 9.69 -25.94 15.27
CA GLN A 129 10.68 -25.95 16.33
C GLN A 129 11.97 -25.27 15.91
N ASN A 130 12.46 -25.60 14.71
CA ASN A 130 13.72 -25.08 14.19
C ASN A 130 13.60 -24.82 12.69
N MET A 131 14.34 -23.82 12.21
CA MET A 131 14.36 -23.44 10.80
C MET A 131 15.75 -22.99 10.36
N TRP A 132 16.13 -23.37 9.14
CA TRP A 132 17.41 -23.03 8.54
C TRP A 132 17.24 -22.61 7.08
N ARG A 133 18.14 -21.77 6.60
CA ARG A 133 18.15 -21.27 5.23
C ARG A 133 19.49 -21.51 4.55
N LEU A 134 19.46 -21.94 3.30
CA LEU A 134 20.61 -22.00 2.41
C LEU A 134 20.23 -21.52 1.00
N GLY A 135 20.55 -20.27 0.67
CA GLY A 135 20.17 -19.68 -0.62
C GLY A 135 18.65 -19.60 -0.80
N ASP A 136 18.15 -20.38 -1.78
CA ASP A 136 16.73 -20.53 -2.14
C ASP A 136 16.09 -21.77 -1.48
N GLU A 137 16.81 -22.48 -0.62
CA GLU A 137 16.30 -23.59 0.19
C GLU A 137 15.97 -23.15 1.61
N ILE A 138 14.86 -23.63 2.15
CA ILE A 138 14.48 -23.48 3.56
C ILE A 138 14.18 -24.86 4.14
N PHE A 139 14.72 -25.14 5.31
CA PHE A 139 14.55 -26.39 6.03
C PHE A 139 13.87 -26.13 7.37
N SER A 140 13.00 -27.03 7.82
CA SER A 140 12.43 -26.92 9.17
C SER A 140 12.13 -28.27 9.80
N TYR A 141 12.25 -28.33 11.12
CA TYR A 141 11.71 -29.42 11.93
C TYR A 141 10.43 -28.93 12.60
N VAL A 142 9.34 -29.66 12.40
CA VAL A 142 8.01 -29.33 12.93
C VAL A 142 7.52 -30.46 13.82
N LYS A 143 6.88 -30.10 14.94
CA LYS A 143 6.35 -31.04 15.93
C LYS A 143 5.00 -30.58 16.45
N LEU A 144 3.99 -31.44 16.34
CA LEU A 144 2.65 -31.19 16.80
C LEU A 144 2.63 -31.02 18.34
N SER A 145 1.72 -30.20 18.87
CA SER A 145 1.55 -30.08 20.33
C SER A 145 1.13 -31.41 20.95
N TYR A 146 1.66 -31.72 22.14
CA TYR A 146 1.32 -32.94 22.90
C TYR A 146 -0.20 -33.09 23.11
N SER A 147 -0.91 -31.97 23.32
CA SER A 147 -2.37 -31.95 23.51
C SER A 147 -3.17 -32.48 22.31
N LEU A 148 -2.58 -32.46 21.10
CA LEU A 148 -3.24 -32.86 19.86
C LEU A 148 -2.77 -34.23 19.34
N HIS A 149 -1.93 -34.95 20.10
CA HIS A 149 -1.44 -36.26 19.64
C HIS A 149 -2.56 -37.31 19.54
N ALA A 150 -3.54 -37.26 20.45
CA ALA A 150 -4.66 -38.20 20.44
C ALA A 150 -5.55 -38.03 19.18
N GLU A 151 -5.75 -36.79 18.72
CA GLU A 151 -6.55 -36.50 17.52
C GLU A 151 -5.78 -36.68 16.21
N ALA A 152 -4.46 -36.79 16.22
CA ALA A 152 -3.65 -37.01 15.01
C ALA A 152 -4.10 -38.27 14.24
N THR A 153 -4.54 -39.30 14.97
CA THR A 153 -5.07 -40.56 14.41
C THR A 153 -6.37 -40.41 13.61
N CYS A 154 -7.10 -39.30 13.81
CA CYS A 154 -8.36 -39.03 13.12
C CYS A 154 -8.17 -38.43 11.71
N PHE A 155 -6.94 -38.05 11.37
CA PHE A 155 -6.63 -37.33 10.14
C PHE A 155 -5.63 -38.10 9.29
N ARG A 156 -5.73 -37.95 7.97
CA ARG A 156 -4.70 -38.47 7.07
C ARG A 156 -3.37 -37.74 7.24
N PHE A 157 -3.44 -36.43 7.47
CA PHE A 157 -2.32 -35.62 7.92
C PHE A 157 -2.90 -34.50 8.79
N HIS A 158 -2.52 -34.44 10.06
CA HIS A 158 -3.07 -33.47 11.00
C HIS A 158 -2.99 -32.02 10.44
N PRO A 159 -4.12 -31.29 10.28
CA PRO A 159 -4.13 -30.00 9.60
C PRO A 159 -3.18 -28.97 10.19
N ALA A 160 -3.01 -28.91 11.52
CA ALA A 160 -2.09 -27.99 12.17
C ALA A 160 -0.61 -28.31 11.93
N LEU A 161 -0.27 -29.61 11.82
CA LEU A 161 1.09 -30.05 11.50
C LEU A 161 1.41 -29.74 10.03
N LEU A 162 0.49 -30.05 9.12
CA LEU A 162 0.65 -29.73 7.70
C LEU A 162 0.73 -28.21 7.48
N ASP A 163 -0.07 -27.41 8.19
CA ASP A 163 -0.06 -25.94 8.04
C ASP A 163 1.30 -25.39 8.47
N SER A 164 1.81 -25.89 9.59
CA SER A 164 3.14 -25.53 10.09
C SER A 164 4.27 -25.95 9.14
N CYS A 165 4.13 -27.06 8.41
CA CYS A 165 5.09 -27.41 7.36
C CYS A 165 5.13 -26.33 6.26
N LEU A 166 3.98 -25.73 5.97
CA LEU A 166 3.83 -24.75 4.91
C LEU A 166 4.12 -23.31 5.36
N HIS A 167 4.10 -23.01 6.67
CA HIS A 167 4.61 -21.75 7.22
C HIS A 167 6.03 -21.45 6.74
N THR A 168 6.86 -22.51 6.69
CA THR A 168 8.25 -22.47 6.27
C THR A 168 8.42 -21.89 4.87
N ALA A 169 7.42 -22.03 3.98
CA ALA A 169 7.48 -21.53 2.61
C ALA A 169 7.53 -20.00 2.49
N TYR A 170 7.08 -19.28 3.52
CA TYR A 170 7.07 -17.83 3.54
C TYR A 170 7.70 -17.23 4.79
N ALA A 171 8.26 -18.06 5.68
CA ALA A 171 8.86 -17.63 6.93
C ALA A 171 10.07 -16.70 6.71
N ASP A 172 10.93 -17.02 5.74
CA ASP A 172 12.10 -16.20 5.42
C ASP A 172 11.72 -14.80 4.91
N GLN A 173 10.75 -14.73 4.00
CA GLN A 173 10.30 -13.45 3.43
C GLN A 173 9.56 -12.60 4.46
N HIS A 174 8.90 -13.21 5.43
CA HIS A 174 8.34 -12.51 6.57
C HIS A 174 9.39 -12.06 7.58
N HIS A 175 10.37 -12.91 7.84
CA HIS A 175 11.46 -12.60 8.75
C HIS A 175 12.32 -11.44 8.20
N HIS A 176 12.46 -11.29 6.88
CA HIS A 176 13.24 -10.21 6.27
C HIS A 176 12.42 -9.09 5.60
N GLY A 177 11.12 -9.28 5.41
CA GLY A 177 10.23 -8.37 4.69
C GLY A 177 9.58 -7.28 5.56
N GLU A 178 8.63 -6.57 4.96
CA GLU A 178 7.89 -5.50 5.64
C GLU A 178 6.78 -6.07 6.54
N SER A 179 6.74 -5.68 7.82
CA SER A 179 5.71 -6.08 8.81
C SER A 179 4.29 -5.52 8.54
N ARG A 180 4.06 -5.01 7.33
CA ARG A 180 2.75 -4.53 6.87
C ARG A 180 2.02 -5.57 6.03
N TYR A 181 2.65 -6.70 5.74
CA TYR A 181 2.12 -7.67 4.81
C TYR A 181 2.18 -9.07 5.40
N VAL A 182 1.19 -9.89 5.04
CA VAL A 182 1.13 -11.32 5.30
C VAL A 182 1.08 -12.10 4.01
N TYR A 183 1.95 -13.10 3.89
CA TYR A 183 1.84 -14.12 2.86
C TYR A 183 0.86 -15.19 3.31
N LEU A 184 -0.17 -15.44 2.51
CA LEU A 184 -1.12 -16.52 2.71
C LEU A 184 -1.13 -17.44 1.48
N PRO A 185 -1.29 -18.76 1.66
CA PRO A 185 -1.49 -19.67 0.54
C PRO A 185 -2.69 -19.27 -0.32
N TYR A 186 -2.48 -19.19 -1.62
CA TYR A 186 -3.49 -18.79 -2.60
C TYR A 186 -3.82 -19.93 -3.56
N HIS A 187 -2.81 -20.70 -3.97
CA HIS A 187 -2.94 -21.77 -4.94
C HIS A 187 -1.89 -22.84 -4.75
N ILE A 188 -2.22 -24.10 -5.02
CA ILE A 188 -1.29 -25.23 -5.06
C ILE A 188 -1.56 -26.00 -6.36
N ASP A 189 -0.52 -26.18 -7.19
CA ASP A 189 -0.66 -26.92 -8.45
C ASP A 189 -1.00 -28.39 -8.18
N GLN A 190 -0.25 -29.01 -7.27
CA GLN A 190 -0.39 -30.41 -6.92
C GLN A 190 -0.02 -30.66 -5.45
N LEU A 191 -0.82 -31.48 -4.77
CA LEU A 191 -0.56 -31.95 -3.41
C LEU A 191 -0.83 -33.45 -3.34
N GLU A 192 0.17 -34.19 -2.88
CA GLU A 192 0.10 -35.64 -2.67
C GLU A 192 0.46 -35.96 -1.21
N ILE A 193 -0.45 -36.64 -0.51
CA ILE A 193 -0.24 -37.18 0.84
C ILE A 193 -0.12 -38.70 0.76
N PHE A 194 1.01 -39.22 1.24
CA PHE A 194 1.35 -40.64 1.31
C PHE A 194 0.81 -41.26 2.60
N GLU A 195 1.49 -42.26 3.15
CA GLU A 195 1.14 -42.97 4.40
C GLU A 195 1.51 -42.10 5.62
N ALA A 196 0.79 -41.00 5.83
CA ALA A 196 1.04 -40.01 6.88
C ALA A 196 0.15 -40.17 8.13
N GLU A 197 -0.39 -41.38 8.35
CA GLU A 197 -1.20 -41.70 9.52
C GLU A 197 -0.34 -41.67 10.81
N ASP A 198 -0.91 -41.17 11.90
CA ASP A 198 -0.27 -41.05 13.22
C ASP A 198 1.01 -40.19 13.27
N VAL A 199 1.24 -39.35 12.27
CA VAL A 199 2.40 -38.47 12.21
C VAL A 199 2.25 -37.31 13.21
N THR A 200 3.22 -37.17 14.11
CA THR A 200 3.28 -36.10 15.10
C THR A 200 4.48 -35.17 14.93
N ALA A 201 5.45 -35.53 14.07
CA ALA A 201 6.60 -34.70 13.74
C ALA A 201 7.01 -34.91 12.28
N ALA A 202 7.57 -33.87 11.66
CA ALA A 202 8.05 -33.94 10.29
C ALA A 202 9.28 -33.06 10.07
N PHE A 203 10.11 -33.48 9.13
CA PHE A 203 11.15 -32.65 8.54
C PHE A 203 10.66 -32.10 7.21
N VAL A 204 10.93 -30.83 6.93
CA VAL A 204 10.41 -30.14 5.74
C VAL A 204 11.57 -29.52 4.97
N HIS A 205 11.51 -29.68 3.65
CA HIS A 205 12.39 -29.02 2.69
C HIS A 205 11.55 -28.20 1.72
N ILE A 206 11.75 -26.90 1.73
CA ILE A 206 11.16 -25.96 0.77
C ILE A 206 12.22 -25.54 -0.23
N GLN A 207 11.88 -25.61 -1.51
CA GLN A 207 12.64 -25.01 -2.59
C GLN A 207 11.88 -23.81 -3.16
N MET A 208 12.41 -22.61 -2.99
CA MET A 208 11.90 -21.41 -3.66
C MET A 208 12.18 -21.50 -5.15
N LYS A 209 11.15 -21.26 -5.97
CA LYS A 209 11.23 -21.29 -7.44
C LYS A 209 11.12 -19.90 -8.04
N HIS A 210 10.24 -19.06 -7.47
CA HIS A 210 10.00 -17.71 -7.92
C HIS A 210 9.59 -16.83 -6.75
N HIS A 211 10.05 -15.59 -6.78
CA HIS A 211 9.69 -14.55 -5.81
C HIS A 211 9.62 -13.22 -6.56
N ASP A 212 8.46 -12.58 -6.49
CA ASP A 212 8.27 -11.18 -6.89
C ASP A 212 7.62 -10.40 -5.75
N ASP A 213 7.31 -9.13 -5.98
CA ASP A 213 6.79 -8.24 -4.94
C ASP A 213 5.48 -8.74 -4.30
N MET A 214 4.76 -9.69 -4.93
CA MET A 214 3.41 -10.07 -4.56
C MET A 214 3.16 -11.57 -4.45
N PHE A 215 3.94 -12.42 -5.11
CA PHE A 215 3.81 -13.86 -5.05
C PHE A 215 5.13 -14.55 -4.71
N LEU A 216 5.02 -15.57 -3.88
CA LEU A 216 6.07 -16.56 -3.66
C LEU A 216 5.60 -17.88 -4.23
N ARG A 217 6.45 -18.51 -5.04
CA ARG A 217 6.22 -19.85 -5.56
C ARG A 217 7.31 -20.80 -5.08
N SER A 218 6.90 -21.90 -4.48
CA SER A 218 7.81 -22.90 -3.94
C SER A 218 7.28 -24.31 -4.07
N ASP A 219 8.19 -25.28 -4.01
CA ASP A 219 7.86 -26.70 -3.84
C ASP A 219 8.24 -27.13 -2.42
N ALA A 220 7.49 -28.07 -1.85
CA ALA A 220 7.72 -28.62 -0.52
C ALA A 220 7.80 -30.14 -0.56
N SER A 221 8.83 -30.70 0.10
CA SER A 221 8.95 -32.13 0.41
C SER A 221 8.91 -32.31 1.91
N ILE A 222 8.00 -33.16 2.40
CA ILE A 222 7.74 -33.39 3.81
C ILE A 222 8.06 -34.84 4.15
N TYR A 223 8.91 -35.04 5.16
CA TYR A 223 9.49 -36.32 5.55
C TYR A 223 9.15 -36.68 7.00
N GLY A 224 8.99 -37.98 7.26
CA GLY A 224 8.88 -38.51 8.61
C GLY A 224 10.25 -38.66 9.28
N GLU A 225 10.26 -39.03 10.55
CA GLU A 225 11.51 -39.14 11.32
C GLU A 225 12.44 -40.24 10.81
N SER A 226 11.90 -41.33 10.23
CA SER A 226 12.65 -42.41 9.59
C SER A 226 12.99 -42.16 8.11
N GLY A 227 12.69 -40.96 7.58
CA GLY A 227 13.08 -40.54 6.23
C GLY A 227 12.11 -40.89 5.09
N GLN A 228 11.01 -41.56 5.40
CA GLN A 228 9.90 -41.77 4.47
C GLN A 228 9.24 -40.44 4.07
N ILE A 229 8.78 -40.35 2.83
CA ILE A 229 8.08 -39.16 2.33
C ILE A 229 6.63 -39.22 2.78
N LEU A 230 6.18 -38.18 3.49
CA LEU A 230 4.82 -38.06 4.01
C LEU A 230 3.93 -37.27 3.05
N ALA A 231 4.47 -36.21 2.46
CA ALA A 231 3.75 -35.40 1.47
C ALA A 231 4.69 -34.68 0.52
N VAL A 232 4.22 -34.44 -0.70
CA VAL A 232 4.87 -33.60 -1.71
C VAL A 232 3.87 -32.54 -2.15
N VAL A 233 4.31 -31.29 -2.16
CA VAL A 233 3.49 -30.16 -2.58
C VAL A 233 4.25 -29.39 -3.65
N THR A 234 3.69 -29.34 -4.86
CA THR A 234 4.32 -28.69 -6.00
C THR A 234 3.58 -27.40 -6.31
N GLY A 235 4.34 -26.33 -6.59
CA GLY A 235 3.79 -25.05 -7.04
C GLY A 235 2.92 -24.36 -5.99
N ILE A 236 3.32 -24.39 -4.72
CA ILE A 236 2.66 -23.58 -3.68
C ILE A 236 2.86 -22.12 -4.05
N THR A 237 1.77 -21.45 -4.38
CA THR A 237 1.73 -20.02 -4.60
C THR A 237 1.16 -19.36 -3.34
N THR A 238 1.97 -18.61 -2.63
CA THR A 238 1.50 -17.71 -1.57
C THR A 238 1.42 -16.29 -2.08
N LYS A 239 0.38 -15.58 -1.67
CA LYS A 239 0.09 -14.22 -2.07
C LYS A 239 0.37 -13.27 -0.91
N ARG A 240 1.08 -12.20 -1.19
CA ARG A 240 1.29 -11.07 -0.29
C ARG A 240 -0.01 -10.28 -0.18
N ILE A 241 -0.51 -10.14 1.05
CA ILE A 241 -1.72 -9.43 1.39
C ILE A 241 -1.35 -8.39 2.43
N ARG A 242 -1.99 -7.22 2.38
CA ARG A 242 -1.75 -6.19 3.41
C ARG A 242 -2.35 -6.69 4.73
N GLY A 243 -1.51 -6.77 5.74
CA GLY A 243 -1.94 -7.07 7.09
C GLY A 243 -2.70 -5.89 7.70
N SER A 244 -3.78 -6.18 8.43
CA SER A 244 -4.34 -5.22 9.37
C SER A 244 -3.42 -5.21 10.58
N ARG A 245 -2.57 -4.18 10.68
CA ARG A 245 -1.84 -3.92 11.94
C ARG A 245 -2.85 -3.96 13.07
N LEU A 246 -2.63 -4.81 14.07
CA LEU A 246 -3.31 -4.61 15.34
C LEU A 246 -3.07 -3.15 15.73
N PRO A 247 -4.13 -2.38 16.05
CA PRO A 247 -4.07 -0.93 16.23
C PRO A 247 -3.33 -0.58 17.51
N ARG A 248 -2.00 -0.73 17.52
CA ARG A 248 -1.11 -0.28 18.59
C ARG A 248 0.25 0.16 18.05
N LEU A 249 0.23 0.94 16.98
CA LEU A 249 1.16 2.06 16.91
C LEU A 249 0.37 3.27 17.35
N LEU A 250 0.35 3.49 18.68
CA LEU A 250 -0.01 4.80 19.19
C LEU A 250 1.12 5.72 18.70
N GLU A 251 0.88 6.44 17.61
CA GLU A 251 1.69 7.61 17.31
C GLU A 251 1.43 8.57 18.46
N TYR A 252 2.48 9.06 19.10
CA TYR A 252 2.34 10.00 20.20
C TYR A 252 2.92 11.34 19.77
N GLN A 253 2.19 12.40 20.07
CA GLN A 253 2.70 13.75 19.96
C GLN A 253 2.93 14.36 21.33
N VAL A 254 3.88 15.27 21.39
CA VAL A 254 4.13 16.09 22.58
C VAL A 254 3.29 17.34 22.43
N CYS A 255 2.43 17.62 23.40
CA CYS A 255 1.69 18.87 23.47
C CYS A 255 1.84 19.52 24.85
N PHE A 256 1.56 20.81 24.92
CA PHE A 256 1.56 21.56 26.17
C PHE A 256 0.12 21.89 26.53
N GLN A 257 -0.35 21.39 27.67
CA GLN A 257 -1.72 21.59 28.16
C GLN A 257 -1.72 22.58 29.33
N PRO A 258 -2.73 23.47 29.43
CA PRO A 258 -2.83 24.39 30.55
C PRO A 258 -2.96 23.63 31.88
N GLU A 259 -2.51 24.24 32.98
CA GLU A 259 -2.67 23.72 34.34
C GLU A 259 -4.12 23.32 34.61
N SER A 260 -4.36 22.03 34.90
CA SER A 260 -5.68 21.52 35.26
C SER A 260 -6.08 22.02 36.65
N GLN A 261 -7.36 22.39 36.84
CA GLN A 261 -7.88 22.85 38.14
C GLN A 261 -7.94 21.76 39.23
N GLU A 262 -7.60 20.51 38.93
CA GLU A 262 -7.40 19.48 39.95
C GLU A 262 -6.26 19.93 40.87
N ARG A 263 -6.60 20.33 42.09
CA ARG A 263 -5.64 20.79 43.11
C ARG A 263 -4.69 19.65 43.47
N LEU A 264 -3.59 19.55 42.73
CA LEU A 264 -2.41 18.83 43.20
C LEU A 264 -1.97 19.48 44.50
N SER A 265 -1.76 18.67 45.54
CA SER A 265 -1.20 19.18 46.78
C SER A 265 0.19 19.76 46.49
N SER A 266 0.35 21.04 46.80
CA SER A 266 1.61 21.75 46.65
C SER A 266 2.12 22.20 48.01
N VAL A 267 3.43 22.32 48.13
CA VAL A 267 4.13 22.84 49.30
C VAL A 267 4.99 24.00 48.84
N GLU A 268 5.03 25.07 49.62
CA GLU A 268 5.99 26.14 49.39
C GLU A 268 7.39 25.69 49.82
N ALA A 269 8.34 25.83 48.91
CA ALA A 269 9.75 25.62 49.14
C ALA A 269 10.39 26.92 49.60
N ASP A 270 11.39 26.80 50.48
CA ASP A 270 12.29 27.89 50.84
C ASP A 270 13.73 27.38 50.77
N PHE A 271 14.67 28.28 50.51
CA PHE A 271 16.08 27.94 50.26
C PHE A 271 16.99 28.87 51.06
N GLU A 272 18.02 28.30 51.69
CA GLU A 272 19.03 29.09 52.42
C GLU A 272 20.03 29.73 51.45
N ASN A 273 20.31 29.06 50.33
CA ASN A 273 21.25 29.53 49.30
C ASN A 273 20.64 29.38 47.90
N VAL A 274 20.75 30.43 47.08
CA VAL A 274 20.38 30.40 45.65
C VAL A 274 21.62 30.68 44.81
N LEU A 275 22.01 29.70 43.98
CA LEU A 275 23.15 29.78 43.09
C LEU A 275 22.67 30.04 41.65
N ILE A 276 23.02 31.19 41.08
CA ILE A 276 22.70 31.57 39.70
C ILE A 276 23.95 31.40 38.84
N LEU A 277 23.89 30.47 37.90
CA LEU A 277 24.95 30.16 36.95
C LEU A 277 24.61 30.78 35.59
N ASP A 278 24.93 32.05 35.44
CA ASP A 278 24.53 32.85 34.28
C ASP A 278 25.60 32.82 33.17
N PRO A 279 25.34 32.17 32.02
CA PRO A 279 26.28 32.12 30.90
C PRO A 279 26.32 33.42 30.09
N GLN A 280 25.32 34.31 30.26
CA GLN A 280 25.20 35.58 29.52
C GLN A 280 24.75 36.69 30.48
N THR A 281 25.70 37.26 31.20
CA THR A 281 25.44 38.28 32.23
C THR A 281 24.64 39.47 31.68
N GLY A 282 23.49 39.74 32.29
CA GLY A 282 22.79 41.03 32.19
C GLY A 282 21.51 41.08 31.35
N GLU A 283 20.99 39.95 30.85
CA GLU A 283 19.71 39.93 30.11
C GLU A 283 18.47 39.96 31.01
N PHE A 284 18.59 39.59 32.29
CA PHE A 284 17.48 39.47 33.23
C PHE A 284 17.93 39.76 34.67
N ASP A 285 17.14 40.53 35.41
CA ASP A 285 17.42 40.88 36.82
C ASP A 285 17.03 39.74 37.76
N TRP A 286 17.85 38.69 37.76
CA TRP A 286 17.68 37.54 38.65
C TRP A 286 17.76 37.92 40.12
N GLN A 287 18.57 38.93 40.46
CA GLN A 287 18.76 39.33 41.85
C GLN A 287 17.44 39.85 42.44
N SER A 288 16.73 40.73 41.72
CA SER A 288 15.43 41.24 42.13
C SER A 288 14.37 40.13 42.26
N VAL A 289 14.26 39.26 41.25
CA VAL A 289 13.28 38.15 41.24
C VAL A 289 13.51 37.18 42.40
N ILE A 290 14.77 36.79 42.64
CA ILE A 290 15.11 35.84 43.70
C ILE A 290 14.99 36.49 45.08
N GLN A 291 15.42 37.73 45.26
CA GLN A 291 15.29 38.43 46.54
C GLN A 291 13.82 38.63 46.93
N LYS A 292 12.93 38.84 45.95
CA LYS A 292 11.48 38.92 46.17
C LYS A 292 10.86 37.56 46.45
N THR A 293 11.30 36.50 45.77
CA THR A 293 10.78 35.13 45.94
C THR A 293 11.24 34.51 47.27
N PHE A 294 12.50 34.71 47.64
CA PHE A 294 13.14 34.14 48.83
C PHE A 294 13.87 35.24 49.63
N PRO A 295 13.15 36.03 50.45
CA PRO A 295 13.71 37.20 51.13
C PRO A 295 14.90 36.93 52.06
N HIS A 296 15.05 35.70 52.54
CA HIS A 296 16.08 35.29 53.49
C HIS A 296 17.23 34.50 52.87
N ALA A 297 17.16 34.19 51.56
CA ALA A 297 18.17 33.40 50.89
C ALA A 297 19.44 34.21 50.61
N GLN A 298 20.60 33.58 50.75
CA GLN A 298 21.86 34.14 50.24
C GLN A 298 21.96 33.89 48.74
N ILE A 299 22.08 34.97 47.96
CA ILE A 299 22.16 34.92 46.50
C ILE A 299 23.63 34.91 46.07
N HIS A 300 24.03 33.84 45.38
CA HIS A 300 25.35 33.66 44.80
C HIS A 300 25.22 33.69 43.28
N GLN A 301 25.78 34.69 42.61
CA GLN A 301 25.73 34.77 41.15
C GLN A 301 27.14 34.67 40.56
N ARG A 302 27.33 33.78 39.58
CA ARG A 302 28.62 33.60 38.90
C ARG A 302 28.45 33.63 37.39
N ALA A 303 29.27 34.45 36.74
CA ALA A 303 29.45 34.44 35.30
C ALA A 303 30.30 33.21 34.90
N LEU A 304 29.92 32.52 33.84
CA LEU A 304 30.61 31.30 33.42
C LEU A 304 31.79 31.61 32.49
N GLU A 305 32.98 31.17 32.88
CA GLU A 305 34.19 31.23 32.07
C GLU A 305 34.41 29.92 31.29
N PRO A 306 34.97 29.95 30.06
CA PRO A 306 35.13 28.78 29.19
C PRO A 306 36.14 27.72 29.68
N VAL A 307 36.68 27.81 30.89
CA VAL A 307 37.78 26.95 31.38
C VAL A 307 37.25 25.65 31.98
N ASP A 308 37.80 24.49 31.56
CA ASP A 308 37.41 23.12 32.00
C ASP A 308 38.00 22.71 33.36
N ILE A 309 37.75 23.50 34.41
CA ILE A 309 38.13 23.13 35.78
C ILE A 309 36.89 22.59 36.51
N PRO A 310 36.94 21.39 37.12
CA PRO A 310 35.85 20.87 37.94
C PRO A 310 35.59 21.76 39.15
N TRP A 311 34.33 22.02 39.48
CA TRP A 311 33.97 22.76 40.69
C TRP A 311 34.19 21.91 41.95
N LYS A 312 34.82 22.49 42.96
CA LYS A 312 34.99 21.86 44.29
C LYS A 312 34.04 22.51 45.29
N SER A 313 33.43 21.70 46.16
CA SER A 313 32.48 22.18 47.20
C SER A 313 33.08 23.25 48.12
N ALA A 314 34.40 23.23 48.33
CA ALA A 314 35.12 24.23 49.11
C ALA A 314 35.14 25.65 48.50
N GLU A 315 34.85 25.81 47.20
CA GLU A 315 34.86 27.12 46.53
C GLU A 315 33.64 27.99 46.85
N TRP A 316 32.55 27.39 47.33
CA TRP A 316 31.25 28.05 47.45
C TRP A 316 30.82 28.32 48.89
N GLY A 317 31.46 27.67 49.87
CA GLY A 317 31.13 27.84 51.29
C GLY A 317 29.87 27.10 51.75
N PHE A 318 29.23 26.30 50.87
CA PHE A 318 28.07 25.46 51.18
C PHE A 318 28.07 24.17 50.33
N GLU A 319 27.37 23.14 50.79
CA GLU A 319 27.15 21.89 50.04
C GLU A 319 25.86 21.96 49.21
N LEU A 320 25.80 21.26 48.08
CA LEU A 320 24.57 21.13 47.26
C LEU A 320 23.56 20.19 47.91
N ASP A 321 22.99 20.60 49.05
CA ASP A 321 21.95 19.87 49.75
C ASP A 321 20.53 20.37 49.37
N ARG A 322 19.51 19.85 50.05
CA ARG A 322 18.10 20.19 49.80
C ARG A 322 17.73 21.67 50.05
N ARG A 323 18.59 22.45 50.70
CA ARG A 323 18.39 23.87 51.02
C ARG A 323 18.97 24.80 49.95
N VAL A 324 19.51 24.23 48.87
CA VAL A 324 20.09 24.96 47.74
C VAL A 324 19.17 24.91 46.52
N LEU A 325 18.96 26.07 45.91
CA LEU A 325 18.37 26.23 44.58
C LEU A 325 19.45 26.65 43.59
N VAL A 326 19.65 25.88 42.51
CA VAL A 326 20.53 26.24 41.40
C VAL A 326 19.69 26.71 40.23
N ILE A 327 19.97 27.90 39.70
CA ILE A 327 19.30 28.47 38.54
C ILE A 327 20.29 28.58 37.38
N VAL A 328 19.91 28.04 36.23
CA VAL A 328 20.70 28.13 34.99
C VAL A 328 19.88 28.87 33.92
N PRO A 329 20.10 30.18 33.74
CA PRO A 329 19.49 30.94 32.65
C PRO A 329 20.09 30.49 31.32
N ALA A 330 19.28 29.90 30.45
CA ALA A 330 19.66 29.36 29.15
C ALA A 330 18.96 30.14 28.02
N PHE A 331 19.11 31.46 28.05
CA PHE A 331 18.58 32.35 27.02
C PHE A 331 19.50 32.36 25.81
N MET A 332 18.95 32.01 24.64
CA MET A 332 19.69 31.93 23.38
C MET A 332 19.37 33.15 22.48
N SER A 333 18.23 33.79 22.72
CA SER A 333 17.65 34.91 21.97
C SER A 333 18.06 36.26 22.59
N GLY A 334 19.23 36.74 22.18
CA GLY A 334 19.78 38.04 22.58
C GLY A 334 21.26 38.22 22.20
N SER A 335 21.92 37.14 21.80
CA SER A 335 23.34 37.18 21.45
C SER A 335 23.61 38.03 20.18
N ARG A 336 24.38 39.11 20.36
CA ARG A 336 25.25 39.69 19.33
C ARG A 336 26.38 38.73 18.92
N CYS A 337 26.20 37.41 19.07
CA CYS A 337 27.19 36.41 18.75
C CYS A 337 27.04 36.05 17.27
N ARG A 338 28.09 36.31 16.50
CA ARG A 338 28.27 35.73 15.15
C ARG A 338 28.41 34.19 15.18
N GLU A 339 28.32 33.55 16.36
CA GLU A 339 28.56 32.12 16.58
C GLU A 339 27.51 31.51 17.53
N LEU A 340 26.30 31.20 17.03
CA LEU A 340 25.22 30.56 17.80
C LEU A 340 25.60 29.21 18.46
N HIS A 341 26.64 28.53 17.98
CA HIS A 341 27.11 27.26 18.53
C HIS A 341 27.81 27.42 19.90
N SER A 342 28.42 28.57 20.18
CA SER A 342 29.19 28.77 21.42
C SER A 342 28.30 28.95 22.65
N ALA A 343 27.14 29.60 22.48
CA ALA A 343 26.17 29.79 23.57
C ALA A 343 25.57 28.46 24.04
N VAL A 344 25.18 27.59 23.10
CA VAL A 344 24.69 26.24 23.42
C VAL A 344 25.78 25.40 24.07
N ASP A 345 27.02 25.43 23.55
CA ASP A 345 28.15 24.72 24.14
C ASP A 345 28.43 25.15 25.59
N MET A 346 28.37 26.44 25.88
CA MET A 346 28.54 26.98 27.23
C MET A 346 27.46 26.47 28.21
N VAL A 347 26.20 26.51 27.80
CA VAL A 347 25.08 25.99 28.62
C VAL A 347 25.23 24.48 28.83
N MET A 348 25.52 23.71 27.79
CA MET A 348 25.71 22.26 27.89
C MET A 348 26.87 21.90 28.83
N LYS A 349 28.01 22.57 28.72
CA LYS A 349 29.15 22.39 29.62
C LYS A 349 28.79 22.71 31.07
N THR A 350 27.98 23.74 31.29
CA THR A 350 27.49 24.11 32.62
C THR A 350 26.62 23.02 33.22
N LEU A 351 25.65 22.52 32.46
CA LEU A 351 24.79 21.43 32.89
C LEU A 351 25.60 20.16 33.21
N LEU A 352 26.59 19.83 32.37
CA LEU A 352 27.50 18.71 32.62
C LEU A 352 28.33 18.91 33.89
N ARG A 353 28.86 20.11 34.16
CA ARG A 353 29.62 20.41 35.38
C ARG A 353 28.76 20.28 36.64
N VAL A 354 27.53 20.81 36.62
CA VAL A 354 26.58 20.64 37.72
C VAL A 354 26.27 19.16 37.93
N ALA A 355 26.03 18.40 36.85
CA ALA A 355 25.77 16.97 36.93
C ALA A 355 26.97 16.20 37.53
N SER A 356 28.20 16.49 37.10
CA SER A 356 29.42 15.89 37.66
C SER A 356 29.59 16.21 39.14
N TRP A 357 29.40 17.48 39.54
CA TRP A 357 29.52 17.90 40.93
C TRP A 357 28.52 17.15 41.84
N LEU A 358 27.27 16.99 41.38
CA LEU A 358 26.24 16.23 42.06
C LEU A 358 26.55 14.74 42.14
N HIS A 359 27.08 14.16 41.08
CA HIS A 359 27.44 12.75 41.04
C HIS A 359 28.56 12.44 42.06
N GLU A 360 29.60 13.27 42.11
CA GLU A 360 30.75 13.09 43.01
C GLU A 360 30.38 13.29 44.49
N ASN A 361 29.49 14.23 44.81
CA ASN A 361 29.19 14.62 46.19
C ASN A 361 27.84 14.09 46.71
N GLN A 362 27.09 13.35 45.88
CA GLN A 362 25.76 12.82 46.22
C GLN A 362 24.77 13.90 46.72
N GLY A 363 24.89 15.12 46.18
CA GLY A 363 24.01 16.25 46.53
C GLY A 363 22.57 16.07 46.05
N ILE A 364 21.64 16.77 46.68
CA ILE A 364 20.19 16.73 46.37
C ILE A 364 19.53 18.13 46.30
N PRO A 365 20.12 19.10 45.58
CA PRO A 365 19.53 20.43 45.46
C PRO A 365 18.29 20.42 44.55
N THR A 366 17.63 21.56 44.47
CA THR A 366 16.68 21.84 43.39
C THR A 366 17.40 22.57 42.27
N ILE A 367 17.23 22.14 41.03
CA ILE A 367 17.80 22.79 39.84
C ILE A 367 16.65 23.29 38.96
N VAL A 368 16.71 24.56 38.58
CA VAL A 368 15.78 25.18 37.63
C VAL A 368 16.57 25.74 36.46
N ILE A 369 16.32 25.19 35.27
CA ILE A 369 16.90 25.65 34.02
C ILE A 369 15.86 26.53 33.33
N VAL A 370 16.18 27.78 33.04
CA VAL A 370 15.20 28.73 32.49
C VAL A 370 15.50 29.01 31.03
N THR A 371 14.56 28.72 30.15
CA THR A 371 14.69 28.92 28.69
C THR A 371 13.71 29.98 28.20
N LYS A 372 13.89 30.48 26.97
CA LYS A 372 12.96 31.39 26.29
C LYS A 372 12.58 30.82 24.93
N GLY A 373 11.30 30.55 24.70
CA GLY A 373 10.78 30.02 23.44
C GLY A 373 11.24 28.60 23.12
N GLY A 374 11.78 27.85 24.08
CA GLY A 374 12.20 26.47 23.88
C GLY A 374 11.03 25.48 23.75
N CYS A 375 9.83 25.85 24.22
CA CYS A 375 8.61 25.07 24.11
C CYS A 375 7.59 25.78 23.20
N MET A 376 6.76 25.01 22.49
CA MET A 376 5.60 25.52 21.72
C MET A 376 4.31 25.18 22.47
N THR A 377 3.66 26.18 23.06
CA THR A 377 2.30 26.06 23.62
C THR A 377 1.25 26.36 22.54
N PRO A 378 -0.05 26.09 22.78
CA PRO A 378 -1.12 26.49 21.88
C PRO A 378 -1.22 28.01 21.62
N SER A 379 -0.58 28.85 22.45
CA SER A 379 -0.55 30.31 22.28
C SER A 379 0.67 30.80 21.49
N ASP A 380 1.64 29.94 21.19
CA ASP A 380 2.87 30.31 20.48
C ASP A 380 2.75 30.13 18.96
N LEU A 381 3.31 31.08 18.21
CA LEU A 381 3.46 30.98 16.74
C LEU A 381 4.90 30.70 16.29
N GLN A 382 5.87 30.88 17.20
CA GLN A 382 7.31 30.74 16.94
C GLN A 382 7.99 30.14 18.17
N CYS A 383 9.08 29.41 17.92
CA CYS A 383 9.99 28.91 18.95
C CYS A 383 11.44 29.26 18.63
N ASP A 384 12.31 29.10 19.62
CA ASP A 384 13.76 29.12 19.50
C ASP A 384 14.29 27.67 19.51
N PRO A 385 14.66 27.11 18.34
CA PRO A 385 15.13 25.73 18.25
C PRO A 385 16.37 25.44 19.10
N LEU A 386 17.19 26.45 19.43
CA LEU A 386 18.36 26.26 20.27
C LEU A 386 17.97 26.10 21.73
N SER A 387 17.03 26.90 22.23
CA SER A 387 16.46 26.70 23.57
C SER A 387 15.73 25.36 23.70
N SER A 388 15.08 24.86 22.64
CA SER A 388 14.53 23.50 22.62
C SER A 388 15.59 22.42 22.83
N SER A 389 16.82 22.63 22.35
CA SER A 389 17.92 21.67 22.58
C SER A 389 18.36 21.60 24.05
N VAL A 390 18.25 22.71 24.79
CA VAL A 390 18.54 22.77 26.23
C VAL A 390 17.45 22.07 27.04
N GLU A 391 16.17 22.23 26.68
CA GLU A 391 15.06 21.48 27.28
C GLU A 391 15.31 19.96 27.17
N ALA A 392 15.78 19.50 26.02
CA ALA A 392 16.10 18.09 25.81
C ALA A 392 17.25 17.61 26.72
N ALA A 393 18.31 18.40 26.86
CA ALA A 393 19.42 18.09 27.76
C ALA A 393 19.02 18.10 29.24
N ALA A 394 18.22 19.08 29.66
CA ALA A 394 17.65 19.15 31.01
C ALA A 394 16.88 17.87 31.38
N ARG A 395 16.10 17.34 30.43
CA ARG A 395 15.36 16.09 30.63
C ARG A 395 16.26 14.86 30.71
N VAL A 396 17.33 14.80 29.92
CA VAL A 396 18.33 13.73 30.05
C VAL A 396 18.97 13.80 31.43
N MET A 397 19.38 14.99 31.87
CA MET A 397 19.95 15.20 33.21
C MET A 397 18.98 14.79 34.33
N ALA A 398 17.69 15.10 34.20
CA ALA A 398 16.65 14.69 35.14
C ALA A 398 16.47 13.16 35.21
N ASN A 399 16.58 12.47 34.07
CA ASN A 399 16.50 11.01 34.01
C ASN A 399 17.72 10.31 34.63
N GLU A 400 18.92 10.88 34.44
CA GLU A 400 20.19 10.34 34.96
C GLU A 400 20.37 10.64 36.47
N LEU A 401 19.76 11.71 36.98
CA LEU A 401 19.85 12.15 38.38
C LEU A 401 18.47 12.14 39.08
N PRO A 402 17.81 10.98 39.25
CA PRO A 402 16.42 10.90 39.73
C PRO A 402 16.22 11.35 41.18
N ARG A 403 17.30 11.48 41.96
CA ARG A 403 17.28 11.99 43.35
C ARG A 403 17.26 13.51 43.43
N VAL A 404 17.61 14.19 42.33
CA VAL A 404 17.74 15.65 42.25
C VAL A 404 16.51 16.21 41.54
N ARG A 405 15.95 17.29 42.08
CA ARG A 405 14.75 17.90 41.48
C ARG A 405 15.16 18.85 40.37
N ILE A 406 15.19 18.37 39.14
CA ILE A 406 15.54 19.17 37.96
C ILE A 406 14.27 19.55 37.20
N ARG A 407 14.08 20.86 36.97
CA ARG A 407 12.96 21.44 36.21
C ARG A 407 13.48 22.36 35.12
N CYS A 408 12.85 22.32 33.95
CA CYS A 408 12.99 23.29 32.88
C CYS A 408 11.78 24.22 32.90
N VAL A 409 11.99 25.51 33.08
CA VAL A 409 10.94 26.55 33.01
C VAL A 409 11.16 27.35 31.74
N ASP A 410 10.23 27.26 30.79
CA ASP A 410 10.31 27.97 29.51
C ASP A 410 9.44 29.23 29.52
N LEU A 411 10.03 30.38 29.21
CA LEU A 411 9.35 31.67 29.12
C LEU A 411 9.00 32.00 27.66
N ALA A 412 8.04 32.90 27.45
CA ALA A 412 7.67 33.37 26.11
C ALA A 412 8.84 34.07 25.40
N LEU A 413 8.94 33.90 24.06
CA LEU A 413 10.06 34.40 23.27
C LEU A 413 10.11 35.94 23.14
N TYR A 414 8.96 36.64 23.07
CA TYR A 414 8.91 38.07 22.73
C TYR A 414 8.07 38.96 23.66
N GLN A 415 7.62 38.47 24.83
CA GLN A 415 6.73 39.24 25.72
C GLN A 415 7.43 39.79 26.96
N SER A 416 6.95 40.96 27.43
CA SER A 416 7.50 41.72 28.55
C SER A 416 6.77 41.46 29.87
N GLU A 417 7.54 41.16 30.92
CA GLU A 417 7.31 41.25 32.38
C GLU A 417 6.07 40.59 33.02
N GLN A 418 4.97 40.33 32.31
CA GLN A 418 3.73 39.77 32.88
C GLN A 418 3.88 38.34 33.43
N HIS A 419 4.88 37.60 32.98
CA HIS A 419 5.18 36.24 33.43
C HIS A 419 6.12 36.15 34.65
N ILE A 420 6.66 37.27 35.16
CA ILE A 420 7.62 37.25 36.29
C ILE A 420 6.95 36.73 37.56
N THR A 421 5.73 37.18 37.88
CA THR A 421 4.98 36.70 39.05
C THR A 421 4.72 35.18 38.98
N LEU A 422 4.40 34.66 37.80
CA LEU A 422 4.18 33.21 37.61
C LEU A 422 5.49 32.41 37.75
N LEU A 423 6.62 33.00 37.34
CA LEU A 423 7.96 32.43 37.54
C LEU A 423 8.33 32.40 39.03
N GLU A 424 8.14 33.50 39.76
CA GLU A 424 8.34 33.58 41.22
C GLU A 424 7.54 32.49 41.94
N GLU A 425 6.25 32.36 41.60
CA GLU A 425 5.39 31.30 42.10
C GLU A 425 5.89 29.89 41.74
N GLU A 426 6.33 29.66 40.50
CA GLU A 426 6.83 28.35 40.08
C GLU A 426 8.13 27.97 40.82
N LEU A 427 9.02 28.93 41.06
CA LEU A 427 10.27 28.70 41.79
C LEU A 427 10.02 28.20 43.21
N ARG A 428 9.03 28.76 43.92
CA ARG A 428 8.64 28.34 45.28
C ARG A 428 7.69 27.15 45.34
N THR A 429 7.08 26.72 44.24
CA THR A 429 6.04 25.67 44.28
C THR A 429 6.63 24.26 44.12
N PHE A 430 6.40 23.39 45.11
CA PHE A 430 6.68 21.94 45.02
C PHE A 430 5.39 21.13 44.95
N ARG A 431 5.12 20.55 43.78
CA ARG A 431 3.95 19.67 43.55
C ARG A 431 4.25 18.26 44.08
N LEU A 432 3.36 17.73 44.93
CA LEU A 432 3.47 16.37 45.49
C LEU A 432 2.86 15.34 44.54
N GLY A 433 3.50 14.18 44.39
CA GLY A 433 2.98 13.05 43.61
C GLY A 433 3.13 13.14 42.09
N ASN A 434 3.52 14.30 41.55
CA ASN A 434 3.75 14.47 40.11
C ASN A 434 4.97 15.36 39.84
N HIS A 435 6.05 14.79 39.31
CA HIS A 435 7.30 15.50 39.00
C HIS A 435 7.28 16.01 37.56
N GLU A 436 6.64 17.16 37.35
CA GLU A 436 6.69 17.88 36.07
C GLU A 436 8.08 18.47 35.85
N SER A 437 8.84 17.89 34.92
CA SER A 437 10.21 18.32 34.60
C SER A 437 10.25 19.48 33.61
N VAL A 438 9.15 19.79 32.93
CA VAL A 438 9.08 20.88 31.95
C VAL A 438 7.78 21.66 32.11
N VAL A 439 7.90 22.96 32.38
CA VAL A 439 6.80 23.90 32.55
C VAL A 439 7.01 25.09 31.62
N ALA A 440 6.05 25.38 30.76
CA ALA A 440 6.05 26.59 29.95
C ALA A 440 5.15 27.65 30.59
N ILE A 441 5.68 28.85 30.81
CA ILE A 441 4.96 29.99 31.37
C ILE A 441 4.65 30.96 30.24
N ARG A 442 3.36 31.30 30.10
CA ARG A 442 2.83 32.31 29.16
C ARG A 442 1.89 33.25 29.93
N PRO A 443 1.47 34.40 29.38
CA PRO A 443 0.54 35.30 30.05
C PRO A 443 -0.79 34.64 30.42
N GLU A 444 -1.20 33.63 29.65
CA GLU A 444 -2.43 32.88 29.90
C GLU A 444 -2.31 31.89 31.08
N GLY A 445 -1.08 31.62 31.56
CA GLY A 445 -0.82 30.74 32.68
C GLY A 445 0.31 29.73 32.45
N ARG A 446 0.30 28.64 33.23
CA ARG A 446 1.27 27.55 33.14
C ARG A 446 0.77 26.47 32.21
N PHE A 447 1.67 25.92 31.41
CA PHE A 447 1.43 24.80 30.53
C PHE A 447 2.42 23.66 30.83
N PHE A 448 1.91 22.44 30.88
CA PHE A 448 2.70 21.24 31.17
C PHE A 448 2.82 20.34 29.95
N ARG A 449 3.99 19.75 29.82
CA ARG A 449 4.32 18.83 28.73
C ARG A 449 3.54 17.51 28.89
N ARG A 450 2.84 17.07 27.85
CA ARG A 450 2.08 15.82 27.80
C ARG A 450 2.45 15.01 26.58
N ILE A 451 2.40 13.70 26.72
CA ILE A 451 2.51 12.76 25.61
C ILE A 451 1.09 12.24 25.37
N VAL A 452 0.48 12.63 24.25
CA VAL A 452 -0.89 12.26 23.90
C VAL A 452 -0.88 11.38 22.66
N ALA A 453 -1.75 10.37 22.66
CA ALA A 453 -1.97 9.56 21.47
C ALA A 453 -2.53 10.44 20.33
N VAL A 454 -1.97 10.28 19.15
CA VAL A 454 -2.43 10.91 17.91
C VAL A 454 -3.46 9.99 17.28
N ASP A 455 -4.62 10.55 17.01
CA ASP A 455 -5.55 9.96 16.07
C ASP A 455 -5.08 10.33 14.65
N THR A 456 -4.51 9.35 13.95
CA THR A 456 -3.93 9.54 12.62
C THR A 456 -4.98 9.97 11.59
N GLU A 457 -6.25 9.60 11.77
CA GLU A 457 -7.32 10.01 10.85
C GLU A 457 -7.66 11.50 11.03
N GLU A 458 -7.70 11.98 12.28
CA GLU A 458 -7.90 13.39 12.58
C GLU A 458 -6.72 14.26 12.12
N GLU A 459 -5.49 13.77 12.23
CA GLU A 459 -4.31 14.49 11.75
C GLU A 459 -4.26 14.54 10.21
N GLU A 460 -4.66 13.46 9.52
CA GLU A 460 -4.80 13.46 8.07
C GLU A 460 -5.85 14.48 7.61
N LYS A 461 -6.98 14.61 8.30
CA LYS A 461 -7.99 15.64 8.02
C LYS A 461 -7.43 17.06 8.17
N ARG A 462 -6.65 17.33 9.23
CA ARG A 462 -6.05 18.66 9.47
C ARG A 462 -5.01 19.05 8.43
N THR A 463 -4.35 18.08 7.82
CA THR A 463 -3.29 18.31 6.82
C THR A 463 -3.80 18.34 5.37
N GLN A 464 -5.12 18.21 5.17
CA GLN A 464 -5.72 18.40 3.85
C GLN A 464 -5.59 19.85 3.40
N ILE A 465 -5.33 20.03 2.10
CA ILE A 465 -5.31 21.35 1.46
C ILE A 465 -6.45 21.45 0.45
N LEU A 466 -6.98 22.65 0.25
CA LEU A 466 -7.92 22.92 -0.83
C LEU A 466 -7.15 23.10 -2.15
N LEU A 467 -7.50 22.30 -3.14
CA LEU A 467 -6.98 22.42 -4.51
C LEU A 467 -8.13 22.71 -5.48
N PRO A 468 -7.89 23.48 -6.57
CA PRO A 468 -8.86 23.63 -7.64
C PRO A 468 -9.25 22.28 -8.24
N ALA A 469 -10.53 22.04 -8.50
CA ALA A 469 -10.99 20.80 -9.14
C ALA A 469 -10.38 20.63 -10.54
N ARG A 470 -10.33 21.73 -11.31
CA ARG A 470 -9.64 21.75 -12.62
C ARG A 470 -8.20 22.21 -12.45
N GLY A 471 -7.25 21.49 -13.04
CA GLY A 471 -5.82 21.83 -13.01
C GLY A 471 -5.11 21.57 -11.67
N GLY A 472 -5.86 21.27 -10.59
CA GLY A 472 -5.30 20.87 -9.31
C GLY A 472 -4.50 19.57 -9.42
N LYS A 473 -3.34 19.54 -8.78
CA LYS A 473 -2.44 18.39 -8.77
C LYS A 473 -2.86 17.38 -7.70
N TYR A 474 -3.89 16.60 -8.00
CA TYR A 474 -4.40 15.53 -7.14
C TYR A 474 -4.90 14.34 -7.96
N PHE A 475 -5.04 13.19 -7.32
CA PHE A 475 -5.61 11.97 -7.89
C PHE A 475 -6.53 11.26 -6.89
N SER A 476 -7.45 10.44 -7.37
CA SER A 476 -8.31 9.58 -6.53
C SER A 476 -7.60 8.27 -6.16
N GLU A 477 -7.37 8.05 -4.87
CA GLU A 477 -6.86 6.81 -4.31
C GLU A 477 -8.02 5.88 -3.89
N PRO A 478 -8.07 4.62 -4.36
CA PRO A 478 -9.02 3.63 -3.87
C PRO A 478 -8.92 3.39 -2.37
N ASP A 479 -10.05 3.11 -1.71
CA ASP A 479 -10.04 2.63 -0.33
C ASP A 479 -9.36 1.24 -0.27
N PRO A 480 -8.31 1.05 0.53
CA PRO A 480 -7.70 -0.26 0.74
C PRO A 480 -8.69 -1.36 1.18
N ASN A 481 -9.81 -0.98 1.81
CA ASN A 481 -10.85 -1.92 2.26
C ASN A 481 -11.89 -2.23 1.17
N GLY A 482 -11.78 -1.64 -0.02
CA GLY A 482 -12.70 -1.90 -1.13
C GLY A 482 -14.05 -1.18 -1.01
N SER A 483 -14.08 0.03 -0.43
CA SER A 483 -15.27 0.88 -0.39
C SER A 483 -15.23 1.98 -1.46
N LEU A 484 -16.38 2.20 -2.12
CA LEU A 484 -16.55 3.37 -3.01
C LEU A 484 -16.85 4.66 -2.24
N ASP A 485 -17.16 4.58 -0.94
CA ASP A 485 -17.44 5.75 -0.11
C ASP A 485 -16.19 6.48 0.35
N ASN A 486 -15.10 5.75 0.54
CA ASN A 486 -13.89 6.25 1.17
C ASN A 486 -12.78 6.48 0.14
N ILE A 487 -13.14 6.86 -1.08
CA ILE A 487 -12.16 7.23 -2.11
C ILE A 487 -11.51 8.55 -1.69
N VAL A 488 -10.21 8.53 -1.42
CA VAL A 488 -9.48 9.69 -0.91
C VAL A 488 -8.86 10.45 -2.07
N LEU A 489 -9.12 11.76 -2.17
CA LEU A 489 -8.38 12.62 -3.09
C LEU A 489 -7.03 12.96 -2.45
N ARG A 490 -5.93 12.58 -3.11
CA ARG A 490 -4.57 12.80 -2.62
C ARG A 490 -3.79 13.74 -3.50
N GLN A 491 -2.95 14.56 -2.88
CA GLN A 491 -1.99 15.41 -3.58
C GLN A 491 -1.10 14.55 -4.49
N GLN A 492 -0.93 14.97 -5.73
CA GLN A 492 -0.05 14.30 -6.69
C GLN A 492 1.41 14.70 -6.40
N PRO A 493 2.38 13.78 -6.49
CA PRO A 493 3.78 14.15 -6.35
C PRO A 493 4.20 15.08 -7.49
N ARG A 494 5.30 15.82 -7.29
CA ARG A 494 5.88 16.62 -8.36
C ARG A 494 6.45 15.69 -9.43
N GLU A 495 5.70 15.50 -10.50
CA GLU A 495 6.11 14.70 -11.66
C GLU A 495 6.88 15.56 -12.66
N ASN A 496 7.95 14.99 -13.22
CA ASN A 496 8.64 15.57 -14.37
C ASN A 496 8.02 14.98 -15.62
N LEU A 497 7.66 15.84 -16.57
CA LEU A 497 7.17 15.43 -17.87
C LEU A 497 8.29 14.67 -18.62
N GLY A 498 8.00 13.46 -19.11
CA GLY A 498 8.91 12.74 -20.00
C GLY A 498 9.02 13.41 -21.38
N PRO A 499 10.01 13.02 -22.20
CA PRO A 499 10.24 13.62 -23.51
C PRO A 499 9.07 13.40 -24.48
N ASP A 500 8.33 12.30 -24.35
CA ASP A 500 7.18 11.94 -25.21
C ASP A 500 5.82 12.17 -24.51
N ASP A 501 5.83 12.80 -23.33
CA ASP A 501 4.64 12.99 -22.51
C ASP A 501 3.98 14.34 -22.77
N VAL A 502 2.68 14.40 -22.51
CA VAL A 502 1.86 15.60 -22.57
C VAL A 502 1.13 15.77 -21.24
N GLY A 503 1.27 16.94 -20.63
CA GLY A 503 0.56 17.30 -19.41
C GLY A 503 -0.74 18.03 -19.73
N ILE A 504 -1.83 17.53 -19.16
CA ILE A 504 -3.20 17.89 -19.55
C ILE A 504 -3.95 18.39 -18.30
N GLU A 505 -4.51 19.59 -18.39
CA GLU A 505 -5.51 20.08 -17.45
C GLU A 505 -6.83 19.35 -17.74
N VAL A 506 -7.32 18.58 -16.77
CA VAL A 506 -8.49 17.70 -16.96
C VAL A 506 -9.77 18.53 -16.83
N HIS A 507 -10.60 18.51 -17.88
CA HIS A 507 -11.93 19.11 -17.86
C HIS A 507 -13.01 18.08 -17.50
N ALA A 508 -12.87 16.86 -18.00
CA ALA A 508 -13.77 15.75 -17.71
C ALA A 508 -13.03 14.41 -17.75
N ALA A 509 -13.51 13.45 -16.97
CA ALA A 509 -13.01 12.08 -16.92
C ALA A 509 -14.15 11.07 -17.13
N GLY A 510 -13.93 10.04 -17.94
CA GLY A 510 -14.91 8.97 -18.14
C GLY A 510 -14.77 7.88 -17.08
N ILE A 511 -15.86 7.52 -16.39
CA ILE A 511 -15.87 6.36 -15.48
C ILE A 511 -16.16 5.10 -16.27
N ASN A 512 -15.39 4.05 -16.00
CA ASN A 512 -15.51 2.72 -16.58
C ASN A 512 -15.81 1.68 -15.50
N PHE A 513 -16.36 0.53 -15.89
CA PHE A 513 -16.65 -0.55 -14.94
C PHE A 513 -15.37 -1.06 -14.24
N LYS A 514 -14.21 -0.96 -14.92
CA LYS A 514 -12.92 -1.27 -14.31
C LYS A 514 -12.56 -0.32 -13.15
N ASP A 515 -12.98 0.95 -13.17
CA ASP A 515 -12.79 1.86 -12.04
C ASP A 515 -13.56 1.38 -10.81
N ILE A 516 -14.77 0.83 -11.01
CA ILE A 516 -15.58 0.22 -9.93
C ILE A 516 -14.87 -1.00 -9.36
N MET A 517 -14.36 -1.89 -10.22
CA MET A 517 -13.66 -3.09 -9.76
C MET A 517 -12.34 -2.77 -9.04
N ASN A 518 -11.62 -1.72 -9.48
CA ASN A 518 -10.45 -1.20 -8.78
C ASN A 518 -10.83 -0.59 -7.42
N GLY A 519 -11.87 0.25 -7.37
CA GLY A 519 -12.37 0.87 -6.15
C GLY A 519 -12.87 -0.13 -5.11
N LEU A 520 -13.45 -1.26 -5.54
CA LEU A 520 -13.92 -2.35 -4.66
C LEU A 520 -12.83 -3.41 -4.37
N GLY A 521 -11.62 -3.27 -4.92
CA GLY A 521 -10.55 -4.25 -4.75
C GLY A 521 -10.85 -5.64 -5.36
N LEU A 522 -11.77 -5.73 -6.33
CA LEU A 522 -12.24 -7.00 -6.90
C LEU A 522 -11.35 -7.55 -8.03
N LEU A 523 -10.47 -6.73 -8.62
CA LEU A 523 -9.52 -7.21 -9.62
C LEU A 523 -8.30 -7.84 -8.97
N SER A 524 -8.00 -9.07 -9.39
CA SER A 524 -6.75 -9.72 -9.04
C SER A 524 -5.56 -8.94 -9.62
N GLU A 525 -4.41 -9.08 -8.98
CA GLU A 525 -3.21 -8.41 -9.46
C GLU A 525 -2.80 -8.86 -10.87
N ARG A 526 -3.02 -10.14 -11.19
CA ARG A 526 -2.80 -10.67 -12.55
C ARG A 526 -3.67 -9.95 -13.59
N ALA A 527 -4.87 -9.50 -13.19
CA ALA A 527 -5.81 -8.79 -14.06
C ALA A 527 -5.46 -7.32 -14.34
N ILE A 528 -4.65 -6.72 -13.47
CA ILE A 528 -4.18 -5.34 -13.58
C ILE A 528 -2.73 -5.27 -14.08
N SER A 529 -1.93 -6.32 -13.88
CA SER A 529 -0.52 -6.37 -14.27
C SER A 529 -0.36 -6.31 -15.79
N GLY A 530 0.61 -5.51 -16.23
CA GLY A 530 0.92 -5.25 -17.64
C GLY A 530 -0.02 -4.28 -18.36
N GLY A 531 -1.08 -3.79 -17.69
CA GLY A 531 -1.99 -2.76 -18.23
C GLY A 531 -1.60 -1.34 -17.81
N LEU A 532 -2.09 -0.33 -18.53
CA LEU A 532 -1.79 1.09 -18.29
C LEU A 532 -2.15 1.57 -16.87
N ALA A 533 -3.34 1.22 -16.39
CA ALA A 533 -3.87 1.83 -15.16
C ALA A 533 -3.47 1.11 -13.87
N GLY A 534 -3.18 -0.19 -13.91
CA GLY A 534 -3.03 -0.96 -12.67
C GLY A 534 -4.30 -0.89 -11.80
N GLN A 535 -4.11 -0.63 -10.50
CA GLN A 535 -5.17 -0.42 -9.48
C GLN A 535 -5.70 1.02 -9.39
N LYS A 536 -5.16 1.94 -10.19
CA LYS A 536 -5.53 3.35 -10.15
C LYS A 536 -6.92 3.61 -10.75
N LEU A 537 -7.45 4.81 -10.49
CA LEU A 537 -8.78 5.25 -10.92
C LEU A 537 -8.70 6.31 -12.02
N GLY A 538 -9.62 6.20 -12.98
CA GLY A 538 -9.73 7.10 -14.13
C GLY A 538 -8.86 6.63 -15.27
N LEU A 539 -9.48 5.95 -16.22
CA LEU A 539 -8.77 5.35 -17.37
C LEU A 539 -8.70 6.27 -18.59
N GLU A 540 -9.47 7.35 -18.59
CA GLU A 540 -9.64 8.23 -19.73
C GLU A 540 -10.11 9.63 -19.29
N ILE A 541 -9.67 10.63 -20.05
CA ILE A 541 -9.94 12.04 -19.79
C ILE A 541 -10.13 12.81 -21.08
N ALA A 542 -10.71 14.00 -20.97
CA ALA A 542 -10.61 15.06 -21.95
C ALA A 542 -10.25 16.38 -21.28
N GLY A 543 -9.43 17.19 -21.92
CA GLY A 543 -8.87 18.38 -21.32
C GLY A 543 -8.03 19.21 -22.28
N ARG A 544 -7.30 20.19 -21.74
CA ARG A 544 -6.40 21.07 -22.51
C ARG A 544 -4.94 20.76 -22.24
N VAL A 545 -4.14 20.79 -23.29
CA VAL A 545 -2.68 20.64 -23.19
C VAL A 545 -2.09 21.85 -22.47
N MET A 546 -1.34 21.61 -21.41
CA MET A 546 -0.64 22.65 -20.63
C MET A 546 0.87 22.61 -20.82
N MET A 547 1.41 21.44 -21.18
CA MET A 547 2.84 21.22 -21.37
C MET A 547 3.08 20.03 -22.29
N THR A 548 4.17 20.09 -23.04
CA THR A 548 4.62 19.04 -23.97
C THR A 548 6.08 18.68 -23.68
N GLY A 549 6.39 17.39 -23.81
CA GLY A 549 7.76 16.90 -23.76
C GLY A 549 8.54 17.29 -25.02
N GLU A 550 9.86 17.21 -24.95
CA GLU A 550 10.78 17.67 -26.01
C GLU A 550 10.55 17.00 -27.38
N ASN A 551 10.06 15.76 -27.41
CA ASN A 551 9.81 15.00 -28.65
C ASN A 551 8.40 15.23 -29.21
N VAL A 552 7.52 15.92 -28.49
CA VAL A 552 6.14 16.16 -28.93
C VAL A 552 6.11 17.41 -29.81
N GLN A 553 5.97 17.20 -31.12
CA GLN A 553 6.04 18.26 -32.14
C GLN A 553 4.72 18.45 -32.92
N ASP A 554 3.77 17.53 -32.78
CA ASP A 554 2.53 17.48 -33.57
C ASP A 554 1.29 17.96 -32.79
N ILE A 555 1.47 18.45 -31.56
CA ILE A 555 0.41 19.00 -30.70
C ILE A 555 0.91 20.24 -29.97
N ASP A 556 0.14 21.33 -30.09
CA ASP A 556 0.44 22.60 -29.45
C ASP A 556 -0.18 22.70 -28.03
N ILE A 557 0.41 23.59 -27.21
CA ILE A 557 -0.16 23.99 -25.92
C ILE A 557 -1.50 24.70 -26.16
N GLY A 558 -2.51 24.38 -25.35
CA GLY A 558 -3.87 24.90 -25.45
C GLY A 558 -4.82 24.04 -26.27
N THR A 559 -4.31 23.07 -27.05
CA THR A 559 -5.13 22.13 -27.83
C THR A 559 -6.02 21.30 -26.92
N SER A 560 -7.30 21.17 -27.30
CA SER A 560 -8.26 20.28 -26.64
C SER A 560 -8.00 18.85 -27.07
N VAL A 561 -7.71 17.96 -26.12
CA VAL A 561 -7.36 16.56 -26.37
C VAL A 561 -8.21 15.62 -25.51
N MET A 562 -8.42 14.41 -26.02
CA MET A 562 -8.87 13.27 -25.22
C MET A 562 -7.75 12.24 -25.13
N ALA A 563 -7.64 11.55 -24.00
CA ALA A 563 -6.53 10.65 -23.73
C ALA A 563 -6.94 9.43 -22.90
N ARG A 564 -6.23 8.32 -23.12
CA ARG A 564 -6.13 7.20 -22.17
C ARG A 564 -5.04 7.49 -21.16
N VAL A 565 -5.35 7.36 -19.88
CA VAL A 565 -4.45 7.69 -18.77
C VAL A 565 -4.52 6.63 -17.68
N SER A 566 -3.53 6.64 -16.78
CA SER A 566 -3.53 5.75 -15.61
C SER A 566 -4.22 6.35 -14.38
N ASN A 567 -4.30 7.68 -14.28
CA ASN A 567 -4.84 8.44 -13.15
C ASN A 567 -5.68 9.63 -13.69
N GLY A 568 -6.87 9.34 -14.20
CA GLY A 568 -7.72 10.34 -14.85
C GLY A 568 -8.73 11.02 -13.94
N LEU A 569 -9.04 10.42 -12.78
CA LEU A 569 -9.93 11.03 -11.79
C LEU A 569 -9.11 11.97 -10.90
N GLY A 570 -8.74 13.10 -11.48
CA GLY A 570 -7.89 14.14 -10.90
C GLY A 570 -7.94 15.42 -11.74
N GLY A 571 -7.47 16.54 -11.19
CA GLY A 571 -7.51 17.83 -11.90
C GLY A 571 -6.44 17.98 -12.99
N PHE A 572 -5.40 17.15 -12.95
CA PHE A 572 -4.28 17.16 -13.89
C PHE A 572 -3.83 15.73 -14.18
N ALA A 573 -3.48 15.44 -15.44
CA ALA A 573 -3.00 14.13 -15.85
C ALA A 573 -1.84 14.24 -16.84
N ILE A 574 -0.96 13.23 -16.83
CA ILE A 574 0.09 13.07 -17.84
C ILE A 574 -0.25 11.87 -18.71
N ALA A 575 -0.15 12.04 -20.02
CA ALA A 575 -0.37 10.99 -21.00
C ALA A 575 0.79 10.94 -21.99
N HIS A 576 1.25 9.74 -22.32
CA HIS A 576 2.18 9.55 -23.43
C HIS A 576 1.51 9.93 -24.76
N ARG A 577 2.26 10.53 -25.70
CA ARG A 577 1.73 11.03 -26.97
C ARG A 577 0.90 10.01 -27.77
N ASN A 578 1.28 8.72 -27.76
CA ASN A 578 0.53 7.66 -28.46
C ASN A 578 -0.84 7.31 -27.85
N LEU A 579 -1.18 7.86 -26.68
CA LEU A 579 -2.41 7.57 -25.95
C LEU A 579 -3.45 8.68 -26.04
N LEU A 580 -3.22 9.71 -26.86
CA LEU A 580 -4.09 10.87 -26.95
C LEU A 580 -4.30 11.34 -28.40
N MET A 581 -5.42 12.01 -28.64
CA MET A 581 -5.78 12.66 -29.90
C MET A 581 -6.48 14.00 -29.64
N PRO A 582 -6.41 14.96 -30.59
CA PRO A 582 -7.28 16.13 -30.58
C PRO A 582 -8.76 15.70 -30.48
N ILE A 583 -9.56 16.49 -29.77
CA ILE A 583 -11.00 16.25 -29.69
C ILE A 583 -11.63 16.61 -31.06
N PRO A 584 -12.43 15.71 -31.68
CA PRO A 584 -13.21 16.05 -32.86
C PRO A 584 -14.06 17.30 -32.61
N SER A 585 -14.08 18.24 -33.56
CA SER A 585 -14.65 19.58 -33.37
C SER A 585 -16.15 19.59 -33.01
N SER A 586 -16.86 18.49 -33.23
CA SER A 586 -18.28 18.31 -32.92
C SER A 586 -18.57 17.96 -31.45
N LEU A 587 -17.54 17.71 -30.63
CA LEU A 587 -17.72 17.14 -29.29
C LEU A 587 -17.33 18.10 -28.16
N GLU A 588 -18.14 18.11 -27.10
CA GLU A 588 -17.77 18.72 -25.83
C GLU A 588 -16.83 17.80 -25.02
N PHE A 589 -16.12 18.37 -24.04
CA PHE A 589 -15.17 17.63 -23.18
C PHE A 589 -15.78 16.39 -22.54
N SER A 590 -16.99 16.48 -21.98
CA SER A 590 -17.62 15.37 -21.25
C SER A 590 -18.02 14.21 -22.18
N GLN A 591 -18.36 14.52 -23.43
CA GLN A 591 -18.58 13.52 -24.47
C GLN A 591 -17.25 12.88 -24.89
N ALA A 592 -16.24 13.69 -25.18
CA ALA A 592 -14.92 13.23 -25.59
C ALA A 592 -14.22 12.37 -24.51
N ALA A 593 -14.38 12.71 -23.23
CA ALA A 593 -13.82 11.95 -22.11
C ALA A 593 -14.40 10.53 -22.00
N CYS A 594 -15.58 10.28 -22.57
CA CYS A 594 -16.26 8.98 -22.54
C CYS A 594 -16.03 8.13 -23.80
N LEU A 595 -15.23 8.61 -24.76
CA LEU A 595 -14.98 7.91 -26.02
C LEU A 595 -13.89 6.83 -25.95
N PRO A 596 -12.66 7.12 -25.48
CA PRO A 596 -11.50 6.27 -25.79
C PRO A 596 -11.69 4.81 -25.40
N ALA A 597 -12.07 4.52 -24.15
CA ALA A 597 -12.22 3.16 -23.65
C ALA A 597 -13.32 2.39 -24.39
N ALA A 598 -14.48 3.01 -24.60
CA ALA A 598 -15.64 2.34 -25.17
C ALA A 598 -15.47 2.06 -26.66
N PHE A 599 -15.10 3.08 -27.44
CA PHE A 599 -15.01 2.95 -28.90
C PHE A 599 -13.75 2.24 -29.35
N ILE A 600 -12.60 2.40 -28.68
CA ILE A 600 -11.42 1.57 -28.99
C ILE A 600 -11.75 0.11 -28.75
N THR A 601 -12.40 -0.23 -27.64
CA THR A 601 -12.80 -1.63 -27.36
C THR A 601 -13.72 -2.17 -28.43
N ALA A 602 -14.77 -1.42 -28.78
CA ALA A 602 -15.73 -1.83 -29.81
C ALA A 602 -15.09 -2.00 -31.19
N TYR A 603 -14.32 -1.01 -31.65
CA TYR A 603 -13.70 -1.02 -32.97
C TYR A 603 -12.60 -2.08 -33.07
N TYR A 604 -11.71 -2.16 -32.06
CA TYR A 604 -10.66 -3.19 -32.02
C TYR A 604 -11.25 -4.60 -32.00
N ALA A 605 -12.30 -4.82 -31.21
CA ALA A 605 -12.96 -6.12 -31.12
C ALA A 605 -13.66 -6.49 -32.44
N LEU A 606 -14.55 -5.63 -32.94
CA LEU A 606 -15.42 -5.98 -34.08
C LEU A 606 -14.71 -5.84 -35.43
N ALA A 607 -14.03 -4.73 -35.67
CA ALA A 607 -13.43 -4.44 -36.98
C ALA A 607 -12.06 -5.12 -37.14
N TYR A 608 -11.18 -4.99 -36.15
CA TYR A 608 -9.79 -5.46 -36.27
C TYR A 608 -9.62 -6.96 -36.00
N LEU A 609 -10.07 -7.45 -34.84
CA LEU A 609 -9.97 -8.88 -34.47
C LEU A 609 -11.10 -9.70 -35.10
N GLY A 610 -12.33 -9.24 -34.91
CA GLY A 610 -13.53 -9.90 -35.36
C GLY A 610 -13.72 -9.84 -36.87
N ARG A 611 -13.10 -8.89 -37.58
CA ARG A 611 -13.24 -8.69 -39.04
C ARG A 611 -14.70 -8.74 -39.49
N LEU A 612 -15.58 -8.13 -38.71
CA LEU A 612 -17.02 -8.09 -38.98
C LEU A 612 -17.26 -7.53 -40.38
N ALA A 613 -18.04 -8.25 -41.19
CA ALA A 613 -18.37 -7.87 -42.54
C ALA A 613 -19.84 -7.44 -42.66
N SER A 614 -20.14 -6.65 -43.69
CA SER A 614 -21.50 -6.27 -44.03
C SER A 614 -22.36 -7.52 -44.26
N GLY A 615 -23.56 -7.54 -43.67
CA GLY A 615 -24.50 -8.65 -43.76
C GLY A 615 -24.33 -9.75 -42.70
N GLU A 616 -23.16 -9.84 -42.05
CA GLU A 616 -22.96 -10.76 -40.93
C GLU A 616 -23.80 -10.39 -39.72
N SER A 617 -24.08 -11.38 -38.87
CA SER A 617 -24.82 -11.25 -37.63
C SER A 617 -23.91 -11.17 -36.41
N VAL A 618 -24.21 -10.26 -35.48
CA VAL A 618 -23.44 -10.08 -34.24
C VAL A 618 -24.37 -10.05 -33.03
N LEU A 619 -24.01 -10.80 -31.97
CA LEU A 619 -24.64 -10.73 -30.65
C LEU A 619 -23.79 -9.87 -29.72
N ILE A 620 -24.36 -8.78 -29.20
CA ILE A 620 -23.70 -7.84 -28.29
C ILE A 620 -24.32 -7.95 -26.90
N HIS A 621 -23.54 -8.42 -25.93
CA HIS A 621 -23.99 -8.50 -24.55
C HIS A 621 -23.89 -7.17 -23.81
N SER A 622 -24.72 -6.99 -22.79
CA SER A 622 -24.77 -5.79 -21.94
C SER A 622 -24.87 -4.48 -22.75
N ALA A 623 -25.67 -4.53 -23.81
CA ALA A 623 -25.71 -3.54 -24.90
C ALA A 623 -26.05 -2.10 -24.47
N ALA A 624 -26.76 -1.93 -23.36
CA ALA A 624 -27.10 -0.60 -22.81
C ALA A 624 -25.94 0.09 -22.06
N GLY A 625 -24.78 -0.56 -21.92
CA GLY A 625 -23.56 0.03 -21.35
C GLY A 625 -22.70 0.73 -22.39
N GLY A 626 -21.66 1.45 -21.95
CA GLY A 626 -20.79 2.23 -22.84
C GLY A 626 -20.20 1.44 -24.01
N VAL A 627 -19.53 0.31 -23.75
CA VAL A 627 -18.94 -0.54 -24.82
C VAL A 627 -20.02 -1.14 -25.70
N GLY A 628 -21.13 -1.60 -25.12
CA GLY A 628 -22.24 -2.21 -25.85
C GLY A 628 -22.88 -1.25 -26.86
N MET A 629 -23.15 -0.01 -26.43
CA MET A 629 -23.74 1.00 -27.32
C MET A 629 -22.73 1.44 -28.40
N ALA A 630 -21.44 1.56 -28.07
CA ALA A 630 -20.40 1.83 -29.06
C ALA A 630 -20.29 0.69 -30.09
N ALA A 631 -20.37 -0.57 -29.63
CA ALA A 631 -20.33 -1.75 -30.49
C ALA A 631 -21.53 -1.83 -31.44
N ILE A 632 -22.73 -1.44 -31.00
CA ILE A 632 -23.90 -1.35 -31.89
C ILE A 632 -23.64 -0.34 -33.01
N GLN A 633 -23.12 0.85 -32.68
CA GLN A 633 -22.83 1.87 -33.70
C GLN A 633 -21.77 1.39 -34.70
N VAL A 634 -20.67 0.79 -34.21
CA VAL A 634 -19.61 0.24 -35.09
C VAL A 634 -20.16 -0.87 -35.98
N ALA A 635 -20.93 -1.82 -35.43
CA ALA A 635 -21.55 -2.90 -36.21
C ALA A 635 -22.52 -2.37 -37.27
N LYS A 636 -23.34 -1.37 -36.95
CA LYS A 636 -24.25 -0.72 -37.89
C LYS A 636 -23.51 0.06 -38.97
N HIS A 637 -22.42 0.74 -38.63
CA HIS A 637 -21.56 1.41 -39.60
C HIS A 637 -20.95 0.43 -40.61
N ILE A 638 -20.56 -0.76 -40.15
CA ILE A 638 -20.05 -1.85 -41.00
C ILE A 638 -21.15 -2.48 -41.88
N GLY A 639 -22.42 -2.38 -41.49
CA GLY A 639 -23.56 -2.98 -42.19
C GLY A 639 -23.96 -4.37 -41.66
N ALA A 640 -23.60 -4.69 -40.41
CA ALA A 640 -23.96 -5.95 -39.77
C ALA A 640 -25.38 -5.95 -39.18
N ARG A 641 -25.96 -7.15 -39.05
CA ARG A 641 -27.24 -7.42 -38.37
C ARG A 641 -26.99 -7.60 -36.89
N VAL A 642 -27.57 -6.74 -36.06
CA VAL A 642 -27.20 -6.66 -34.64
C VAL A 642 -28.29 -7.29 -33.77
N TYR A 643 -27.91 -8.27 -32.98
CA TYR A 643 -28.68 -8.83 -31.87
C TYR A 643 -28.05 -8.37 -30.55
N ALA A 644 -28.84 -8.17 -29.52
CA ALA A 644 -28.34 -7.58 -28.27
C ALA A 644 -28.94 -8.22 -27.02
N THR A 645 -28.25 -8.07 -25.88
CA THR A 645 -28.86 -8.35 -24.56
C THR A 645 -28.77 -7.17 -23.62
N ALA A 646 -29.79 -6.95 -22.79
CA ALA A 646 -29.78 -5.97 -21.72
C ALA A 646 -30.67 -6.39 -20.54
N GLY A 647 -30.28 -5.97 -19.33
CA GLY A 647 -30.82 -6.55 -18.09
C GLY A 647 -32.23 -6.09 -17.68
N SER A 648 -32.55 -4.79 -17.74
CA SER A 648 -33.89 -4.30 -17.35
C SER A 648 -34.75 -3.96 -18.57
N PRO A 649 -36.09 -3.98 -18.46
CA PRO A 649 -36.99 -3.62 -19.56
C PRO A 649 -36.70 -2.24 -20.16
N ALA A 650 -36.46 -1.24 -19.31
CA ALA A 650 -36.11 0.12 -19.76
C ALA A 650 -34.80 0.16 -20.57
N ARG A 651 -33.78 -0.63 -20.16
CA ARG A 651 -32.52 -0.75 -20.90
C ARG A 651 -32.71 -1.47 -22.23
N ARG A 652 -33.57 -2.50 -22.28
CA ARG A 652 -33.89 -3.20 -23.53
C ARG A 652 -34.61 -2.30 -24.52
N ALA A 653 -35.61 -1.53 -24.06
CA ALA A 653 -36.30 -0.55 -24.89
C ALA A 653 -35.32 0.46 -25.50
N ARG A 654 -34.41 1.01 -24.69
CA ARG A 654 -33.41 1.95 -25.17
C ARG A 654 -32.42 1.37 -26.19
N VAL A 655 -32.06 0.09 -26.05
CA VAL A 655 -31.22 -0.61 -27.04
C VAL A 655 -31.99 -0.89 -28.33
N ALA A 656 -33.28 -1.22 -28.25
CA ALA A 656 -34.14 -1.44 -29.41
C ALA A 656 -34.24 -0.19 -30.30
N GLU A 657 -34.32 0.99 -29.71
CA GLU A 657 -34.31 2.30 -30.41
C GLU A 657 -33.04 2.53 -31.25
N MET A 658 -31.95 1.80 -31.01
CA MET A 658 -30.72 1.88 -31.81
C MET A 658 -30.79 1.07 -33.11
N GLY A 659 -31.97 0.52 -33.44
CA GLY A 659 -32.23 -0.18 -34.70
C GLY A 659 -31.66 -1.60 -34.75
N VAL A 660 -31.51 -2.27 -33.61
CA VAL A 660 -31.09 -3.68 -33.55
C VAL A 660 -32.24 -4.61 -33.96
N GLU A 661 -31.93 -5.82 -34.41
CA GLU A 661 -32.90 -6.82 -34.88
C GLU A 661 -33.77 -7.36 -33.73
N ALA A 662 -33.15 -7.65 -32.58
CA ALA A 662 -33.83 -8.11 -31.37
C ALA A 662 -33.00 -7.84 -30.11
N VAL A 663 -33.68 -7.71 -28.97
CA VAL A 663 -33.05 -7.50 -27.65
C VAL A 663 -33.56 -8.53 -26.64
N PHE A 664 -32.65 -9.28 -26.04
CA PHE A 664 -32.93 -10.33 -25.07
C PHE A 664 -32.52 -9.95 -23.64
N ASP A 665 -32.92 -10.75 -22.64
CA ASP A 665 -32.54 -10.50 -21.25
C ASP A 665 -31.10 -10.97 -20.98
N SER A 666 -30.24 -10.07 -20.51
CA SER A 666 -28.84 -10.39 -20.19
C SER A 666 -28.66 -11.13 -18.86
N ARG A 667 -29.72 -11.31 -18.07
CA ARG A 667 -29.70 -11.99 -16.76
C ARG A 667 -30.27 -13.40 -16.81
N SER A 668 -30.78 -13.83 -17.97
CA SER A 668 -31.39 -15.14 -18.17
C SER A 668 -30.63 -15.95 -19.21
N VAL A 669 -30.41 -17.25 -18.96
CA VAL A 669 -29.79 -18.16 -19.93
C VAL A 669 -30.67 -18.38 -21.17
N THR A 670 -31.96 -18.03 -21.09
CA THR A 670 -32.93 -18.20 -22.18
C THR A 670 -32.63 -17.39 -23.43
N PHE A 671 -31.69 -16.42 -23.38
CA PHE A 671 -31.30 -15.69 -24.58
C PHE A 671 -30.75 -16.62 -25.67
N HIS A 672 -30.15 -17.77 -25.30
CA HIS A 672 -29.61 -18.72 -26.26
C HIS A 672 -30.68 -19.21 -27.25
N ASP A 673 -31.78 -19.75 -26.73
CA ASP A 673 -32.87 -20.29 -27.54
C ASP A 673 -33.55 -19.18 -28.35
N GLN A 674 -33.66 -17.99 -27.77
CA GLN A 674 -34.23 -16.82 -28.43
C GLN A 674 -33.35 -16.32 -29.58
N VAL A 675 -32.01 -16.32 -29.42
CA VAL A 675 -31.06 -15.99 -30.48
C VAL A 675 -31.13 -17.03 -31.59
N LYS A 676 -31.16 -18.32 -31.26
CA LYS A 676 -31.32 -19.40 -32.25
C LYS A 676 -32.63 -19.25 -33.02
N ALA A 677 -33.75 -18.99 -32.35
CA ALA A 677 -35.03 -18.75 -33.00
C ALA A 677 -34.98 -17.52 -33.94
N ALA A 678 -34.41 -16.40 -33.48
CA ALA A 678 -34.31 -15.16 -34.24
C ALA A 678 -33.32 -15.22 -35.42
N THR A 679 -32.49 -16.26 -35.48
CA THR A 679 -31.50 -16.52 -36.54
C THR A 679 -31.85 -17.75 -37.39
N GLY A 680 -33.06 -18.31 -37.24
CA GLY A 680 -33.49 -19.49 -38.00
C GLY A 680 -32.67 -20.75 -37.68
N GLY A 681 -32.16 -20.87 -36.45
CA GLY A 681 -31.38 -21.99 -35.94
C GLY A 681 -29.87 -21.92 -36.22
N GLN A 682 -29.43 -20.98 -37.07
CA GLN A 682 -28.02 -20.89 -37.46
C GLN A 682 -27.12 -20.39 -36.31
N GLY A 683 -27.60 -19.46 -35.50
CA GLY A 683 -26.76 -18.72 -34.57
C GLY A 683 -26.22 -17.43 -35.19
N VAL A 684 -25.18 -16.86 -34.59
CA VAL A 684 -24.55 -15.61 -35.02
C VAL A 684 -23.10 -15.79 -35.45
N ASP A 685 -22.64 -14.96 -36.37
CA ASP A 685 -21.27 -14.99 -36.89
C ASP A 685 -20.25 -14.43 -35.88
N VAL A 686 -20.69 -13.47 -35.05
CA VAL A 686 -19.85 -12.86 -34.01
C VAL A 686 -20.59 -12.76 -32.69
N VAL A 687 -19.87 -12.99 -31.60
CA VAL A 687 -20.33 -12.65 -30.25
C VAL A 687 -19.34 -11.69 -29.61
N LEU A 688 -19.81 -10.53 -29.16
CA LEU A 688 -19.07 -9.65 -28.26
C LEU A 688 -19.56 -9.90 -26.82
N ASN A 689 -18.77 -10.63 -26.05
CA ASN A 689 -19.16 -11.11 -24.73
C ASN A 689 -18.54 -10.31 -23.57
N SER A 690 -19.39 -10.04 -22.57
CA SER A 690 -19.02 -9.50 -21.27
C SER A 690 -19.69 -10.25 -20.10
N LEU A 691 -20.43 -11.32 -20.38
CA LEU A 691 -21.10 -12.14 -19.38
C LEU A 691 -20.16 -13.25 -18.90
N THR A 692 -20.44 -13.79 -17.70
CA THR A 692 -19.54 -14.75 -17.04
C THR A 692 -20.24 -16.06 -16.68
N GLY A 693 -19.47 -17.11 -16.41
CA GLY A 693 -19.97 -18.39 -15.89
C GLY A 693 -20.87 -19.11 -16.89
N ILE A 694 -22.05 -19.59 -16.44
CA ILE A 694 -22.95 -20.35 -17.33
C ILE A 694 -23.41 -19.53 -18.55
N MET A 695 -23.56 -18.20 -18.39
CA MET A 695 -23.93 -17.31 -19.48
C MET A 695 -22.85 -17.28 -20.56
N PHE A 696 -21.57 -17.33 -20.18
CA PHE A 696 -20.46 -17.40 -21.13
C PHE A 696 -20.58 -18.64 -22.01
N SER A 697 -20.83 -19.82 -21.44
CA SER A 697 -20.97 -21.06 -22.23
C SER A 697 -22.16 -21.00 -23.19
N GLN A 698 -23.27 -20.40 -22.76
CA GLN A 698 -24.45 -20.16 -23.60
C GLN A 698 -24.16 -19.17 -24.74
N SER A 699 -23.33 -18.15 -24.48
CA SER A 699 -22.85 -17.23 -25.50
C SER A 699 -22.00 -17.93 -26.55
N VAL A 700 -21.11 -18.87 -26.16
CA VAL A 700 -20.33 -19.66 -27.14
C VAL A 700 -21.25 -20.52 -28.00
N ALA A 701 -22.26 -21.16 -27.41
CA ALA A 701 -23.25 -21.96 -28.12
C ALA A 701 -24.12 -21.17 -29.12
N CYS A 702 -24.19 -19.84 -28.97
CA CYS A 702 -24.87 -18.98 -29.93
C CYS A 702 -24.12 -18.83 -31.26
N LEU A 703 -22.83 -19.19 -31.35
CA LEU A 703 -22.08 -19.06 -32.59
C LEU A 703 -22.58 -19.99 -33.69
N ALA A 704 -22.56 -19.48 -34.92
CA ALA A 704 -22.63 -20.27 -36.13
C ALA A 704 -21.26 -20.90 -36.46
N PRO A 705 -21.18 -21.93 -37.32
CA PRO A 705 -19.92 -22.42 -37.86
C PRO A 705 -19.07 -21.28 -38.44
N PHE A 706 -17.76 -21.33 -38.26
CA PHE A 706 -16.80 -20.26 -38.61
C PHE A 706 -16.95 -18.95 -37.82
N GLY A 707 -17.80 -18.94 -36.78
CA GLY A 707 -18.03 -17.77 -35.96
C GLY A 707 -16.84 -17.33 -35.10
N ARG A 708 -16.83 -16.07 -34.66
CA ARG A 708 -15.79 -15.48 -33.81
C ARG A 708 -16.33 -15.04 -32.46
N PHE A 709 -15.74 -15.56 -31.39
CA PHE A 709 -16.02 -15.15 -30.03
C PHE A 709 -15.04 -14.07 -29.57
N LEU A 710 -15.54 -12.92 -29.14
CA LEU A 710 -14.77 -11.77 -28.70
C LEU A 710 -15.02 -11.53 -27.20
N GLU A 711 -14.12 -12.02 -26.35
CA GLU A 711 -14.22 -11.93 -24.90
C GLU A 711 -13.55 -10.66 -24.38
N ILE A 712 -14.33 -9.75 -23.79
CA ILE A 712 -13.82 -8.56 -23.10
C ILE A 712 -13.91 -8.65 -21.57
N GLY A 713 -14.58 -9.67 -21.04
CA GLY A 713 -14.64 -9.97 -19.61
C GLY A 713 -13.35 -10.59 -19.10
N LYS A 714 -13.03 -10.29 -17.84
CA LYS A 714 -11.78 -10.73 -17.19
C LYS A 714 -11.99 -11.88 -16.20
N THR A 715 -13.16 -11.96 -15.59
CA THR A 715 -13.42 -12.86 -14.46
C THR A 715 -13.10 -14.31 -14.80
N ASP A 716 -13.63 -14.85 -15.90
CA ASP A 716 -13.45 -16.26 -16.25
C ASP A 716 -12.04 -16.58 -16.75
N ILE A 717 -11.39 -15.63 -17.45
CA ILE A 717 -9.98 -15.74 -17.85
C ILE A 717 -9.09 -15.91 -16.62
N TYR A 718 -9.23 -15.04 -15.62
CA TYR A 718 -8.38 -15.09 -14.42
C TYR A 718 -8.80 -16.18 -13.43
N ARG A 719 -10.04 -16.69 -13.52
CA ARG A 719 -10.47 -17.93 -12.85
C ARG A 719 -9.98 -19.19 -13.56
N ASN A 720 -9.33 -19.06 -14.72
CA ASN A 720 -8.85 -20.20 -15.53
C ASN A 720 -9.99 -21.17 -15.90
N MET A 721 -11.16 -20.61 -16.23
CA MET A 721 -12.33 -21.39 -16.62
C MET A 721 -11.99 -22.29 -17.82
N ARG A 722 -12.41 -23.56 -17.77
CA ARG A 722 -12.12 -24.55 -18.81
C ARG A 722 -13.16 -24.46 -19.92
N LEU A 723 -12.71 -24.04 -21.10
CA LEU A 723 -13.54 -24.04 -22.30
C LEU A 723 -13.43 -25.40 -23.00
N GLY A 724 -14.57 -26.05 -23.27
CA GLY A 724 -14.62 -27.31 -24.01
C GLY A 724 -14.22 -27.12 -25.48
N LEU A 725 -13.26 -27.91 -25.95
CA LEU A 725 -12.70 -27.75 -27.31
C LEU A 725 -13.58 -28.35 -28.42
N GLU A 726 -14.57 -29.18 -28.11
CA GLU A 726 -15.42 -29.83 -29.11
C GLU A 726 -16.10 -28.83 -30.06
N GLN A 727 -16.56 -27.70 -29.54
CA GLN A 727 -17.24 -26.67 -30.32
C GLN A 727 -16.30 -26.01 -31.35
N PHE A 728 -14.98 -26.00 -31.12
CA PHE A 728 -13.98 -25.52 -32.07
C PHE A 728 -13.87 -26.40 -33.33
N GLY A 729 -14.42 -27.62 -33.30
CA GLY A 729 -14.58 -28.45 -34.50
C GLY A 729 -15.47 -27.82 -35.57
N GLN A 730 -16.26 -26.80 -35.24
CA GLN A 730 -17.05 -26.00 -36.18
C GLN A 730 -16.26 -24.83 -36.80
N ASN A 731 -14.92 -24.85 -36.71
CA ASN A 731 -14.02 -23.79 -37.17
C ASN A 731 -14.24 -22.42 -36.51
N ILE A 732 -14.79 -22.39 -35.29
CA ILE A 732 -14.93 -21.13 -34.55
C ILE A 732 -13.57 -20.63 -34.04
N SER A 733 -13.49 -19.32 -33.79
CA SER A 733 -12.31 -18.66 -33.22
C SER A 733 -12.63 -17.99 -31.88
N PHE A 734 -11.66 -17.94 -30.97
CA PHE A 734 -11.79 -17.27 -29.67
C PHE A 734 -10.71 -16.21 -29.48
N PHE A 735 -11.12 -14.98 -29.15
CA PHE A 735 -10.23 -13.85 -28.89
C PHE A 735 -10.45 -13.32 -27.47
N ALA A 736 -9.40 -13.34 -26.64
CA ALA A 736 -9.37 -12.63 -25.37
C ALA A 736 -8.83 -11.21 -25.58
N ILE A 737 -9.58 -10.20 -25.13
CA ILE A 737 -9.33 -8.80 -25.47
C ILE A 737 -9.07 -7.98 -24.20
N ASP A 738 -7.92 -7.30 -24.15
CA ASP A 738 -7.58 -6.37 -23.08
C ASP A 738 -7.01 -5.07 -23.66
N VAL A 739 -7.87 -4.07 -23.85
CA VAL A 739 -7.46 -2.76 -24.39
C VAL A 739 -6.51 -2.00 -23.47
N ASP A 740 -6.49 -2.32 -22.17
CA ASP A 740 -5.58 -1.69 -21.23
C ASP A 740 -4.13 -2.16 -21.44
N ARG A 741 -3.97 -3.41 -21.88
CA ARG A 741 -2.69 -3.98 -22.32
C ARG A 741 -2.34 -3.56 -23.75
N LEU A 742 -3.34 -3.38 -24.63
CA LEU A 742 -3.14 -2.85 -25.98
C LEU A 742 -2.41 -1.50 -25.92
N ALA A 743 -2.84 -0.61 -25.01
CA ALA A 743 -2.24 0.72 -24.84
C ALA A 743 -0.75 0.68 -24.47
N THR A 744 -0.31 -0.29 -23.66
CA THR A 744 1.09 -0.39 -23.19
C THR A 744 1.96 -1.26 -24.10
N GLN A 745 1.43 -2.38 -24.60
CA GLN A 745 2.20 -3.40 -25.31
C GLN A 745 2.22 -3.19 -26.82
N LYS A 746 1.21 -2.51 -27.38
CA LYS A 746 1.11 -2.18 -28.81
C LYS A 746 0.59 -0.74 -29.01
N PRO A 747 1.32 0.27 -28.51
CA PRO A 747 0.86 1.66 -28.49
C PRO A 747 0.56 2.24 -29.88
N ASP A 748 1.27 1.80 -30.92
CA ASP A 748 1.03 2.27 -32.29
C ASP A 748 -0.31 1.74 -32.84
N LEU A 749 -0.65 0.48 -32.54
CA LEU A 749 -1.94 -0.10 -32.89
C LEU A 749 -3.07 0.57 -32.12
N HIS A 750 -2.86 0.86 -30.83
CA HIS A 750 -3.81 1.65 -30.04
C HIS A 750 -4.06 3.03 -30.68
N ARG A 751 -2.99 3.75 -31.05
CA ARG A 751 -3.08 5.07 -31.70
C ARG A 751 -3.82 4.99 -33.03
N TRP A 752 -3.53 3.97 -33.86
CA TRP A 752 -4.22 3.76 -35.12
C TRP A 752 -5.72 3.52 -34.93
N VAL A 753 -6.12 2.63 -34.00
CA VAL A 753 -7.55 2.39 -33.72
C VAL A 753 -8.24 3.66 -33.25
N LEU A 754 -7.61 4.44 -32.36
CA LEU A 754 -8.18 5.71 -31.89
C LEU A 754 -8.33 6.72 -33.05
N ASN A 755 -7.39 6.76 -33.98
CA ASN A 755 -7.46 7.61 -35.18
C ASN A 755 -8.66 7.24 -36.07
N GLU A 756 -8.87 5.95 -36.35
CA GLU A 756 -10.02 5.47 -37.13
C GLU A 756 -11.34 5.86 -36.48
N VAL A 757 -11.44 5.69 -35.15
CA VAL A 757 -12.61 6.11 -34.39
C VAL A 757 -12.83 7.63 -34.54
N CYS A 758 -11.78 8.45 -34.39
CA CYS A 758 -11.90 9.91 -34.53
C CYS A 758 -12.41 10.32 -35.92
N ALA A 759 -11.89 9.71 -36.99
CA ALA A 759 -12.33 9.99 -38.37
C ALA A 759 -13.83 9.66 -38.58
N LEU A 760 -14.34 8.61 -37.93
CA LEU A 760 -15.76 8.27 -37.97
C LEU A 760 -16.65 9.27 -37.20
N PHE A 761 -16.13 9.90 -36.14
CA PHE A 761 -16.81 11.00 -35.46
C PHE A 761 -16.81 12.29 -36.28
N GLU A 762 -15.68 12.62 -36.92
CA GLU A 762 -15.57 13.80 -37.79
C GLU A 762 -16.48 13.71 -39.02
N SER A 763 -16.60 12.52 -39.60
CA SER A 763 -17.53 12.27 -40.71
C SER A 763 -19.00 12.09 -40.30
N GLY A 764 -19.31 12.13 -38.99
CA GLY A 764 -20.67 11.96 -38.47
C GLY A 764 -21.24 10.54 -38.62
N ARG A 765 -20.39 9.54 -38.89
CA ARG A 765 -20.78 8.12 -38.96
C ARG A 765 -20.97 7.50 -37.60
N LEU A 766 -20.29 8.02 -36.58
CA LEU A 766 -20.49 7.70 -35.16
C LEU A 766 -20.97 8.95 -34.43
N VAL A 767 -21.74 8.74 -33.37
CA VAL A 767 -22.29 9.81 -32.52
C VAL A 767 -21.97 9.56 -31.04
N PRO A 768 -21.82 10.62 -30.24
CA PRO A 768 -21.49 10.46 -28.83
C PRO A 768 -22.58 9.68 -28.07
N LEU A 769 -22.15 8.89 -27.10
CA LEU A 769 -23.06 8.08 -26.28
C LEU A 769 -23.87 8.97 -25.32
N PRO A 770 -25.03 8.51 -24.84
CA PRO A 770 -25.69 9.13 -23.69
C PRO A 770 -24.72 9.18 -22.50
N ILE A 771 -24.54 10.37 -21.93
CA ILE A 771 -23.68 10.60 -20.76
C ILE A 771 -24.49 11.14 -19.59
N THR A 772 -24.24 10.61 -18.40
CA THR A 772 -24.68 11.21 -17.13
C THR A 772 -23.49 11.92 -16.51
N LYS A 773 -23.66 13.21 -16.20
CA LYS A 773 -22.60 14.09 -15.70
C LYS A 773 -22.70 14.23 -14.19
N TYR A 774 -21.56 14.14 -13.49
CA TYR A 774 -21.42 14.43 -12.07
C TYR A 774 -20.21 15.35 -11.85
N PRO A 775 -20.22 16.27 -10.88
CA PRO A 775 -19.00 16.98 -10.50
C PRO A 775 -18.04 16.04 -9.75
N ILE A 776 -16.74 16.32 -9.77
CA ILE A 776 -15.73 15.55 -9.00
C ILE A 776 -16.00 15.53 -7.49
N THR A 777 -16.69 16.52 -6.96
CA THR A 777 -17.14 16.57 -5.56
C THR A 777 -18.17 15.48 -5.23
N GLU A 778 -18.79 14.86 -6.24
CA GLU A 778 -19.75 13.76 -6.11
C GLU A 778 -19.20 12.43 -6.67
N LEU A 779 -17.87 12.25 -6.65
CA LEU A 779 -17.22 11.07 -7.23
C LEU A 779 -17.78 9.74 -6.70
N SER A 780 -17.99 9.60 -5.38
CA SER A 780 -18.58 8.39 -4.78
C SER A 780 -19.97 8.10 -5.36
N THR A 781 -20.82 9.13 -5.49
CA THR A 781 -22.15 9.02 -6.10
C THR A 781 -22.07 8.55 -7.55
N ALA A 782 -21.15 9.12 -8.33
CA ALA A 782 -20.94 8.75 -9.73
C ALA A 782 -20.49 7.28 -9.88
N LEU A 783 -19.54 6.82 -9.04
CA LEU A 783 -19.08 5.43 -9.03
C LEU A 783 -20.22 4.47 -8.63
N LYS A 784 -21.01 4.81 -7.60
CA LYS A 784 -22.15 4.00 -7.15
C LYS A 784 -23.27 3.90 -8.19
N ALA A 785 -23.57 4.99 -8.89
CA ALA A 785 -24.57 5.01 -9.95
C ALA A 785 -24.23 4.01 -11.07
N LEU A 786 -22.94 3.94 -11.44
CA LEU A 786 -22.46 2.96 -12.41
C LEU A 786 -22.49 1.53 -11.83
N SER A 787 -22.03 1.33 -10.59
CA SER A 787 -22.02 0.02 -9.93
C SER A 787 -23.42 -0.62 -9.83
N ARG A 788 -24.46 0.18 -9.62
CA ARG A 788 -25.86 -0.29 -9.53
C ARG A 788 -26.55 -0.46 -10.89
N SER A 789 -25.82 -0.28 -11.99
CA SER A 789 -26.37 -0.30 -13.36
C SER A 789 -27.52 0.69 -13.59
N ALA A 790 -27.55 1.79 -12.82
CA ALA A 790 -28.60 2.81 -12.89
C ALA A 790 -28.48 3.72 -14.13
N VAL A 791 -27.29 3.77 -14.73
CA VAL A 791 -26.98 4.64 -15.89
C VAL A 791 -27.02 3.86 -17.19
N ILE A 792 -27.62 4.46 -18.23
CA ILE A 792 -27.54 4.00 -19.62
C ILE A 792 -26.43 4.78 -20.33
N GLY A 793 -25.57 4.08 -21.06
CA GLY A 793 -24.40 4.69 -21.71
C GLY A 793 -23.21 4.84 -20.76
N LYS A 794 -22.72 6.07 -20.59
CA LYS A 794 -21.48 6.39 -19.86
C LYS A 794 -21.71 7.41 -18.74
N VAL A 795 -20.78 7.44 -17.79
CA VAL A 795 -20.73 8.46 -16.73
C VAL A 795 -19.49 9.32 -16.96
N ALA A 796 -19.68 10.64 -16.96
CA ALA A 796 -18.61 11.63 -17.02
C ALA A 796 -18.52 12.35 -15.66
N VAL A 797 -17.30 12.48 -15.15
CA VAL A 797 -16.98 13.33 -14.00
C VAL A 797 -16.39 14.62 -14.50
N GLU A 798 -17.08 15.72 -14.28
CA GLU A 798 -16.64 17.06 -14.67
C GLU A 798 -15.77 17.69 -13.58
N MET A 799 -14.82 18.51 -14.02
CA MET A 799 -13.94 19.32 -13.17
C MET A 799 -14.34 20.80 -13.33
N PRO A 800 -15.30 21.33 -12.52
CA PRO A 800 -15.76 22.71 -12.66
C PRO A 800 -14.68 23.71 -12.28
N ASP A 801 -14.62 24.86 -12.96
CA ASP A 801 -13.65 25.94 -12.66
C ASP A 801 -13.83 26.53 -11.25
N ASN A 802 -15.08 26.60 -10.80
CA ASN A 802 -15.45 27.24 -9.53
C ASN A 802 -15.55 26.24 -8.37
N ALA A 803 -15.00 25.03 -8.52
CA ALA A 803 -15.03 24.00 -7.49
C ALA A 803 -13.62 23.75 -6.93
N GLN A 804 -13.58 23.39 -5.66
CA GLN A 804 -12.37 22.96 -4.97
C GLN A 804 -12.58 21.59 -4.35
N VAL A 805 -11.48 20.88 -4.14
CA VAL A 805 -11.45 19.57 -3.49
C VAL A 805 -10.49 19.59 -2.31
N HIS A 806 -10.83 18.82 -1.27
CA HIS A 806 -9.92 18.56 -0.16
C HIS A 806 -8.96 17.44 -0.55
N ALA A 807 -7.68 17.77 -0.65
CA ALA A 807 -6.63 16.82 -1.03
C ALA A 807 -5.75 16.47 0.18
N ALA A 808 -5.81 15.21 0.61
CA ALA A 808 -4.95 14.66 1.64
C ALA A 808 -3.48 14.60 1.17
N PRO A 809 -2.49 14.68 2.08
CA PRO A 809 -1.09 14.52 1.72
C PRO A 809 -0.81 13.13 1.13
N LEU A 810 0.37 13.00 0.52
CA LEU A 810 0.85 11.71 -0.01
C LEU A 810 0.96 10.68 1.11
N SER A 811 0.47 9.47 0.85
CA SER A 811 0.55 8.33 1.77
C SER A 811 2.00 7.83 2.00
N ARG A 812 2.97 8.27 1.18
CA ARG A 812 4.38 7.89 1.28
C ARG A 812 5.31 9.06 0.93
N LEU A 813 6.17 9.43 1.88
CA LEU A 813 7.26 10.37 1.65
C LEU A 813 8.49 9.63 1.09
N GLN A 814 8.94 9.96 -0.12
CA GLN A 814 10.24 9.51 -0.63
C GLN A 814 11.33 10.53 -0.29
N LEU A 815 12.19 10.19 0.66
CA LEU A 815 13.40 10.98 0.97
C LEU A 815 14.53 10.54 0.02
N ARG A 816 14.90 11.39 -0.95
CA ARG A 816 16.10 11.17 -1.77
C ARG A 816 17.35 11.48 -0.94
N GLY A 817 18.07 10.45 -0.50
CA GLY A 817 19.36 10.61 0.15
C GLY A 817 20.42 11.03 -0.87
N GLY A 818 21.03 12.21 -0.68
CA GLY A 818 22.20 12.63 -1.46
C GLY A 818 23.39 11.68 -1.29
N PRO A 819 24.25 11.55 -2.30
CA PRO A 819 25.39 10.64 -2.26
C PRO A 819 26.53 11.28 -1.47
N ASN A 820 26.51 11.20 -0.14
CA ASN A 820 27.66 11.24 0.76
C ASN A 820 27.17 11.50 2.20
N VAL A 821 26.97 10.44 2.98
CA VAL A 821 27.44 10.26 4.37
C VAL A 821 27.10 8.80 4.74
N SER A 822 28.09 8.08 5.24
CA SER A 822 28.03 6.70 5.72
C SER A 822 26.87 6.44 6.68
N ASN A 823 25.89 5.64 6.24
CA ASN A 823 24.81 5.15 7.08
C ASN A 823 24.51 3.67 6.74
N HIS A 824 25.28 2.75 7.34
CA HIS A 824 25.20 1.30 7.10
C HIS A 824 23.97 0.60 7.69
N ARG A 825 23.01 1.33 8.28
CA ARG A 825 21.75 0.76 8.80
C ARG A 825 20.46 1.26 8.13
N ARG A 826 20.51 2.24 7.21
CA ARG A 826 19.31 2.77 6.52
C ARG A 826 19.15 2.34 5.06
N ARG A 827 20.11 1.60 4.46
CA ARG A 827 20.06 1.21 3.04
C ARG A 827 19.13 0.04 2.68
N LYS A 828 18.45 -0.62 3.64
CA LYS A 828 17.49 -1.71 3.33
C LYS A 828 16.07 -1.26 2.94
N TRP A 829 15.72 0.02 3.09
CA TRP A 829 14.33 0.49 2.94
C TRP A 829 14.01 1.20 1.60
N ALA A 830 14.96 1.26 0.66
CA ALA A 830 14.76 1.97 -0.61
C ALA A 830 15.60 1.42 -1.77
N ARG A 831 15.30 0.21 -2.24
CA ARG A 831 15.61 -0.22 -3.62
C ARG A 831 14.41 -0.92 -4.24
N PRO A 832 13.94 -0.52 -5.43
CA PRO A 832 13.34 -1.44 -6.38
C PRO A 832 14.47 -2.29 -6.96
N THR A 833 14.31 -3.61 -6.95
CA THR A 833 15.18 -4.57 -7.63
C THR A 833 15.01 -4.41 -9.14
N LEU A 834 15.85 -3.58 -9.76
CA LEU A 834 16.10 -3.64 -11.19
C LEU A 834 16.93 -4.90 -11.48
N GLY A 835 16.37 -5.81 -12.28
CA GLY A 835 17.04 -7.01 -12.74
C GLY A 835 18.33 -6.68 -13.49
N GLN A 836 19.40 -7.40 -13.16
CA GLN A 836 20.59 -7.46 -13.99
C GLN A 836 20.71 -8.88 -14.54
N THR A 837 20.72 -8.96 -15.86
CA THR A 837 21.20 -10.09 -16.64
C THR A 837 22.67 -10.39 -16.33
N PRO A 838 23.13 -11.66 -16.47
CA PRO A 838 24.50 -12.02 -16.17
C PRO A 838 25.38 -11.76 -17.39
N ASP A 839 26.45 -10.98 -17.22
CA ASP A 839 27.57 -11.05 -18.15
C ASP A 839 28.88 -11.27 -17.40
N ARG A 840 29.58 -12.32 -17.83
CA ARG A 840 30.85 -12.81 -17.30
C ARG A 840 31.98 -11.97 -17.90
N ALA A 841 32.86 -11.40 -17.06
CA ALA A 841 34.28 -11.27 -17.41
C ALA A 841 35.16 -11.08 -16.16
N ARG A 842 36.37 -11.61 -16.27
CA ARG A 842 37.33 -11.98 -15.22
C ARG A 842 38.26 -10.84 -14.77
N SER A 843 38.98 -11.16 -13.68
CA SER A 843 40.25 -10.60 -13.17
C SER A 843 40.16 -9.36 -12.26
N ALA A 844 41.03 -9.11 -11.30
CA ALA A 844 41.82 -9.90 -10.33
C ALA A 844 42.67 -8.85 -9.58
N THR A 845 42.79 -8.98 -8.24
CA THR A 845 43.86 -8.39 -7.38
C THR A 845 43.95 -6.84 -7.33
N HIS A 846 44.31 -6.13 -6.26
CA HIS A 846 45.14 -6.43 -5.10
C HIS A 846 44.81 -5.43 -3.95
N CYS A 847 45.08 -5.87 -2.72
CA CYS A 847 44.86 -5.18 -1.46
C CYS A 847 46.06 -4.26 -1.12
N ALA A 848 45.85 -3.03 -0.64
CA ALA A 848 46.81 -2.36 0.27
C ALA A 848 46.22 -1.13 0.97
N ARG A 849 46.35 -1.14 2.31
CA ARG A 849 46.10 -0.04 3.24
C ARG A 849 47.25 0.98 3.22
N LYS A 850 46.96 2.29 3.25
CA LYS A 850 47.27 3.24 4.36
C LYS A 850 47.23 4.73 3.90
N PRO A 851 47.05 5.67 4.83
CA PRO A 851 46.51 7.02 4.60
C PRO A 851 47.63 8.07 4.43
N VAL A 852 47.27 9.32 4.07
CA VAL A 852 47.83 10.57 4.65
C VAL A 852 47.26 11.83 3.98
N ARG A 853 46.78 12.73 4.85
CA ARG A 853 46.73 14.20 4.85
C ARG A 853 46.30 14.99 3.60
N ALA A 854 45.20 15.70 3.80
CA ALA A 854 44.87 16.95 3.14
C ALA A 854 45.94 18.03 3.39
N LYS A 855 46.26 18.80 2.35
CA LYS A 855 46.83 20.15 2.46
C LYS A 855 46.15 21.06 1.43
N VAL A 856 45.88 22.26 1.92
CA VAL A 856 45.12 23.37 1.36
C VAL A 856 45.98 24.21 0.40
N CYS A 857 45.30 25.11 -0.35
CA CYS A 857 45.78 26.19 -1.23
C CYS A 857 45.98 25.75 -2.69
N GLY A 858 45.45 26.40 -3.73
CA GLY A 858 44.88 27.75 -3.86
C GLY A 858 45.40 28.36 -5.16
N GLY A 859 44.53 29.01 -5.95
CA GLY A 859 44.95 30.11 -6.84
C GLY A 859 45.06 29.86 -8.35
N SER A 860 44.38 30.75 -9.08
CA SER A 860 44.64 31.30 -10.44
C SER A 860 44.60 30.35 -11.65
N ARG A 861 43.62 30.53 -12.55
CA ARG A 861 43.59 31.48 -13.70
C ARG A 861 44.68 31.22 -14.75
N ASN A 862 44.24 30.73 -15.92
CA ASN A 862 44.50 31.23 -17.29
C ASN A 862 44.22 30.07 -18.26
N SER A 863 43.12 30.09 -19.01
CA SER A 863 43.00 30.71 -20.33
C SER A 863 44.03 30.21 -21.35
N PHE A 864 43.62 29.33 -22.26
CA PHE A 864 44.10 29.31 -23.65
C PHE A 864 42.99 28.81 -24.59
N ARG A 865 42.70 29.63 -25.60
CA ARG A 865 41.82 29.37 -26.76
C ARG A 865 42.65 28.85 -27.94
N PHE A 866 41.91 28.34 -28.94
CA PHE A 866 42.28 28.07 -30.36
C PHE A 866 43.05 26.76 -30.60
N ALA A 867 42.82 25.96 -31.64
CA ALA A 867 41.99 26.00 -32.86
C ALA A 867 41.75 24.54 -33.31
N ALA A 868 40.55 24.14 -33.73
CA ALA A 868 40.14 23.97 -35.13
C ALA A 868 41.19 23.34 -36.08
N SER A 869 40.95 22.08 -36.49
CA SER A 869 41.17 21.64 -37.88
C SER A 869 40.30 20.42 -38.21
N ARG A 870 39.59 20.55 -39.33
CA ARG A 870 38.73 19.56 -39.99
C ARG A 870 39.52 18.41 -40.63
N GLY A 871 38.85 17.27 -40.76
CA GLY A 871 38.92 16.26 -41.83
C GLY A 871 37.78 15.27 -41.55
N GLN A 872 36.70 15.13 -42.33
CA GLN A 872 36.60 14.54 -43.68
C GLN A 872 37.57 13.37 -43.86
N SER A 873 37.20 12.16 -44.26
CA SER A 873 35.93 11.55 -44.69
C SER A 873 36.22 10.05 -44.96
N GLU A 874 35.16 9.26 -45.09
CA GLU A 874 35.05 7.93 -45.73
C GLU A 874 35.47 6.66 -44.95
N GLY A 875 34.52 5.72 -44.92
CA GLY A 875 34.58 4.39 -44.29
C GLY A 875 33.21 3.96 -43.79
#